data_AF-A0A7Y4ZTZ3-F1
#
_entry.id   AF-A0A7Y4ZTZ3-F1
#
_cell.length_a   1.000
_cell.length_b   1.000
_cell.length_c   1.000
_cell.angle_alpha   90.00
_cell.angle_beta   90.00
_cell.angle_gamma   90.00
#
_symmetry.space_group_name_H-M   'P 1'
#
loop_
_entity.id
_entity.type
_entity.pdbx_description
1 polymer ?
#
loop_
_entity_poly.entity_id
_entity_poly.type
_entity_poly.pdbx_seq_one_letter_code
_entity_poly.pdbx_strand_id
1 'polypeptide(L)'
;MNKRALRWPSAALKYKNYCLAFAGLASIAAAACATPRSDGKPQAQKLGTAKGALTSAEGIAKAQKAMDFLVPDAVHFTQNNGCLSCHRQPDVLIATSTAAQLLPGVTLNSSAADGSGYIANLVLSNQQGDGRWDFFGGSPKSMSAISLWAVAGYARAGGAVNVLPSVRSGLLWLVPLASQMTFPQDGGPFAGQTRNYILNDWAPEAPQMFDWYLPTTESVFATRVLLDLDTSLSAANVSLLSAQQVSFTDALEGSTMRDLSTTSVQHLALTALAMAESGRTTSANAQSIGAQLLARQTTGSGWADPASPDDQLHTVNALTSGEALYALCRLGIRPRGNAAGAGLDWLASQQASDGHWDLPGHDSAVATSWALLAVACASNPRGSAQFEPLTGDGAPAAPVKESFTSTLSVTNTASDPRTATVSISGAPPGAVVKVTPASLELSGDASGTFSISIELPPGLPASTSYPFTATVSFADAGGASTQTSAVYTLAVGSTPSAVYSGTSTSFFGAPDHGAIGSTMQLAAKVEDYAHAQVQEGTIVFDIDGFSIGSATYDAASGTFSRSWTIPDLSLGHHVIHAAYQGKTGSVVLNPSTATKDLDIAPAPPPAPASVGVPDGASSADGGFTLHGTGTPGDTISVVANGVLVGSATIDSEGKWTAPIALSPGAYKLEVVESNGTGPSAPAAVNVSVQPTAPVITGPEPGTTSSDMVTEIKGTASPGATITVRNSSGVLATTTAGSDGKYSVSVSLPPGPNSLDISQTVNGQTSALTNVHYNQAPAAPSITYPVPQASTQTTKDITLRGSTVAGATVTALSGGTVLATSTASQDGTYALPLVLESGHNMITVKSAVGGVVSAASRQIDVRFDGKAPSFLITARDIEAYGPAKGAIVSWQPFMADDAQDGPLPTTCDHTSGSMFPIGTTPVTCAAQDSAGNVTSIMFNVIVHLQSFATVKVPTDLVAFSKSLQGAKVDFEASATDKDGNAIEVACSPVSGSTFPLGQTPVTCTATDDVSHTSTSSTFKVAVQEMPYDRGSAAAGGGGASSSSGSSYGSSSSGCSMGKSTSGTDLLPLGGVLGVALALSRRRRQNGRAGK
;
A
#
# COMPACT_ATOMS: atom_id res chain seq x y z
N MET A 1 -10.57 13.09 -27.91
CA MET A 1 -10.98 13.55 -29.26
C MET A 1 -10.78 15.07 -29.37
N ASN A 2 -10.34 15.54 -30.54
CA ASN A 2 -10.38 16.91 -31.12
C ASN A 2 -10.75 18.19 -30.30
N LYS A 3 -9.91 19.22 -30.52
CA LYS A 3 -10.20 20.69 -30.65
C LYS A 3 -10.45 21.59 -29.42
N ARG A 4 -9.45 22.47 -29.14
CA ARG A 4 -9.48 23.96 -29.06
C ARG A 4 -8.01 24.41 -28.82
N ALA A 5 -7.28 25.23 -29.60
CA ALA A 5 -7.49 26.19 -30.69
C ALA A 5 -7.56 27.69 -30.29
N LEU A 6 -6.39 28.36 -30.22
CA LEU A 6 -6.12 29.81 -30.29
C LEU A 6 -4.62 30.00 -30.63
N ARG A 7 -4.24 30.16 -31.91
CA ARG A 7 -3.98 31.43 -32.62
C ARG A 7 -2.65 32.15 -32.28
N TRP A 8 -1.66 31.96 -33.14
CA TRP A 8 -0.56 32.90 -33.40
C TRP A 8 -0.98 33.99 -34.42
N PRO A 9 -0.35 35.17 -34.44
CA PRO A 9 -0.08 35.95 -35.64
C PRO A 9 1.25 35.52 -36.31
N SER A 10 1.44 35.82 -37.59
CA SER A 10 2.50 35.22 -38.42
C SER A 10 3.41 36.26 -39.11
N ALA A 11 4.47 35.74 -39.76
CA ALA A 11 5.28 36.37 -40.82
C ALA A 11 6.38 37.37 -40.37
N ALA A 12 7.49 37.56 -41.12
CA ALA A 12 7.89 36.89 -42.39
C ALA A 12 9.37 37.09 -42.76
N LEU A 13 9.99 36.05 -43.37
CA LEU A 13 11.15 36.09 -44.29
C LEU A 13 12.47 36.62 -43.68
N LYS A 14 13.68 36.25 -44.13
CA LYS A 14 14.21 35.44 -45.27
C LYS A 14 15.47 34.69 -44.74
N TYR A 15 16.13 33.75 -45.41
CA TYR A 15 16.13 33.29 -46.82
C TYR A 15 16.49 31.77 -46.84
N LYS A 16 16.99 31.25 -47.97
CA LYS A 16 17.78 30.01 -48.11
C LYS A 16 18.80 30.22 -49.23
N ASN A 17 19.92 29.49 -49.24
CA ASN A 17 20.21 28.51 -50.32
C ASN A 17 21.51 27.73 -50.11
N TYR A 18 21.60 26.59 -50.80
CA TYR A 18 22.69 25.60 -50.78
C TYR A 18 23.81 25.94 -51.77
N CYS A 19 24.99 25.34 -51.56
CA CYS A 19 25.73 24.64 -52.62
C CYS A 19 26.57 23.48 -52.03
N LEU A 20 26.82 22.43 -52.80
CA LEU A 20 27.63 21.26 -52.42
C LEU A 20 28.93 21.22 -53.23
N ALA A 21 30.02 20.68 -52.64
CA ALA A 21 30.98 19.80 -53.32
C ALA A 21 31.91 19.10 -52.31
N PHE A 22 32.38 17.89 -52.65
CA PHE A 22 33.32 17.08 -51.85
C PHE A 22 34.74 17.10 -52.45
N ALA A 23 35.73 16.74 -51.61
CA ALA A 23 37.02 16.06 -51.89
C ALA A 23 38.31 16.83 -51.55
N GLY A 24 39.29 16.12 -50.96
CA GLY A 24 40.68 16.60 -50.76
C GLY A 24 41.36 16.06 -49.50
N LEU A 25 42.33 15.15 -49.65
CA LEU A 25 43.06 14.48 -48.55
C LEU A 25 44.23 15.31 -47.96
N ALA A 26 44.45 15.11 -46.65
CA ALA A 26 45.75 14.96 -45.98
C ALA A 26 46.86 16.06 -46.03
N SER A 27 47.11 16.62 -44.83
CA SER A 27 48.44 16.66 -44.16
C SER A 27 49.46 17.81 -44.37
N ILE A 28 50.07 18.19 -43.23
CA ILE A 28 51.41 18.80 -42.99
C ILE A 28 51.56 20.35 -42.92
N ALA A 29 51.83 20.78 -41.66
CA ALA A 29 52.75 21.82 -41.17
C ALA A 29 52.70 23.31 -41.62
N ALA A 30 52.37 24.15 -40.62
CA ALA A 30 53.16 25.27 -40.08
C ALA A 30 53.44 26.58 -40.87
N ALA A 31 53.23 27.68 -40.13
CA ALA A 31 53.91 28.99 -40.19
C ALA A 31 53.63 29.97 -41.36
N ALA A 32 52.77 30.96 -41.08
CA ALA A 32 52.98 32.37 -41.42
C ALA A 32 52.25 33.27 -40.39
N CYS A 33 52.75 34.48 -40.14
CA CYS A 33 52.28 35.36 -39.05
C CYS A 33 51.65 36.69 -39.53
N ALA A 34 51.08 37.42 -38.56
CA ALA A 34 50.65 38.83 -38.59
C ALA A 34 49.27 39.11 -39.24
N THR A 35 48.49 40.11 -38.79
CA THR A 35 48.78 41.25 -37.88
C THR A 35 47.65 41.48 -36.86
N PRO A 36 47.96 42.19 -35.75
CA PRO A 36 47.06 43.22 -35.23
C PRO A 36 47.80 44.58 -35.13
N ARG A 37 47.08 45.71 -35.32
CA ARG A 37 47.71 47.04 -35.16
C ARG A 37 46.74 48.15 -34.72
N SER A 38 46.80 48.50 -33.44
CA SER A 38 46.61 49.86 -32.95
C SER A 38 47.26 50.06 -31.57
N ASP A 39 48.57 50.31 -31.60
CA ASP A 39 49.28 51.24 -30.72
C ASP A 39 49.02 51.21 -29.19
N GLY A 40 49.14 50.02 -28.59
CA GLY A 40 49.60 49.88 -27.21
C GLY A 40 51.10 49.58 -27.18
N LYS A 41 51.93 50.37 -26.49
CA LYS A 41 53.36 50.04 -26.31
C LYS A 41 53.47 48.72 -25.56
N PRO A 42 54.30 47.75 -26.00
CA PRO A 42 54.54 46.55 -25.23
C PRO A 42 55.39 46.90 -24.00
N GLN A 43 54.72 47.18 -22.88
CA GLN A 43 55.33 46.80 -21.62
C GLN A 43 55.44 45.28 -21.64
N ALA A 44 56.67 44.79 -21.59
CA ALA A 44 56.92 43.49 -20.99
C ALA A 44 56.56 43.62 -19.50
N GLN A 45 55.26 43.56 -19.19
CA GLN A 45 54.84 43.23 -17.84
C GLN A 45 55.47 41.88 -17.54
N LYS A 46 56.46 41.89 -16.65
CA LYS A 46 56.82 40.70 -15.89
C LYS A 46 55.50 40.08 -15.43
N LEU A 47 55.31 38.77 -15.64
CA LEU A 47 54.26 38.09 -14.88
C LEU A 47 54.48 38.48 -13.43
N GLY A 48 53.47 39.09 -12.82
CA GLY A 48 53.54 39.44 -11.41
C GLY A 48 53.90 38.16 -10.67
N THR A 49 55.01 38.16 -9.94
CA THR A 49 55.48 36.96 -9.23
C THR A 49 54.33 36.47 -8.38
N ALA A 50 53.74 35.34 -8.77
CA ALA A 50 52.62 34.77 -8.05
C ALA A 50 53.02 34.65 -6.59
N LYS A 51 52.10 34.94 -5.67
CA LYS A 51 52.33 34.51 -4.29
C LYS A 51 52.48 32.99 -4.33
N GLY A 52 53.31 32.45 -3.44
CA GLY A 52 53.55 31.02 -3.42
C GLY A 52 52.22 30.30 -3.25
N ALA A 53 51.82 29.51 -4.25
CA ALA A 53 50.53 28.81 -4.23
C ALA A 53 50.32 28.08 -2.90
N LEU A 54 49.09 28.19 -2.38
CA LEU A 54 48.59 27.79 -1.06
C LEU A 54 49.46 26.77 -0.32
N THR A 55 49.92 27.09 0.89
CA THR A 55 50.69 26.12 1.70
C THR A 55 49.80 24.97 2.13
N SER A 56 50.36 23.76 2.31
CA SER A 56 49.60 22.58 2.75
C SER A 56 48.84 22.82 4.06
N ALA A 57 49.39 23.63 4.98
CA ALA A 57 48.74 24.01 6.22
C ALA A 57 47.51 24.94 6.01
N GLU A 58 47.62 25.94 5.13
CA GLU A 58 46.47 26.77 4.72
C GLU A 58 45.42 25.94 3.96
N GLY A 59 45.87 24.99 3.13
CA GLY A 59 45.03 24.03 2.42
C GLY A 59 44.21 23.16 3.37
N ILE A 60 44.85 22.52 4.36
CA ILE A 60 44.18 21.70 5.38
C ILE A 60 43.17 22.54 6.15
N ALA A 61 43.57 23.74 6.61
CA ALA A 61 42.68 24.63 7.36
C ALA A 61 41.45 25.09 6.53
N LYS A 62 41.63 25.40 5.24
CA LYS A 62 40.54 25.80 4.35
C LYS A 62 39.63 24.63 3.95
N ALA A 63 40.19 23.45 3.72
CA ALA A 63 39.45 22.25 3.37
C ALA A 63 38.62 21.72 4.56
N GLN A 64 39.23 21.61 5.75
CA GLN A 64 38.50 21.21 6.97
C GLN A 64 37.33 22.16 7.23
N LYS A 65 37.57 23.47 7.20
CA LYS A 65 36.54 24.50 7.43
C LYS A 65 35.38 24.43 6.42
N ALA A 66 35.66 24.03 5.17
CA ALA A 66 34.61 23.82 4.18
C ALA A 66 33.79 22.55 4.47
N MET A 67 34.41 21.49 4.98
CA MET A 67 33.70 20.28 5.46
C MET A 67 32.88 20.56 6.72
N ASP A 68 33.41 21.38 7.63
CA ASP A 68 32.72 21.84 8.85
C ASP A 68 31.50 22.73 8.54
N PHE A 69 31.45 23.36 7.36
CA PHE A 69 30.26 24.02 6.81
C PHE A 69 29.31 23.01 6.14
N LEU A 70 29.81 22.25 5.15
CA LEU A 70 28.99 21.40 4.28
C LEU A 70 28.24 20.28 5.02
N VAL A 71 28.89 19.61 5.97
CA VAL A 71 28.29 18.43 6.63
C VAL A 71 27.12 18.83 7.54
N PRO A 72 27.26 19.79 8.48
CA PRO A 72 26.13 20.24 9.29
C PRO A 72 25.01 20.90 8.46
N ASP A 73 25.35 21.64 7.40
CA ASP A 73 24.38 22.22 6.46
C ASP A 73 23.53 21.13 5.79
N ALA A 74 24.14 20.11 5.18
CA ALA A 74 23.42 19.02 4.52
C ALA A 74 22.56 18.20 5.49
N VAL A 75 23.06 17.95 6.72
CA VAL A 75 22.32 17.28 7.79
C VAL A 75 21.11 18.12 8.23
N HIS A 76 21.31 19.42 8.48
CA HIS A 76 20.25 20.31 8.95
C HIS A 76 19.19 20.58 7.87
N PHE A 77 19.60 20.78 6.62
CA PHE A 77 18.70 20.88 5.46
C PHE A 77 17.82 19.63 5.33
N THR A 78 18.41 18.44 5.45
CA THR A 78 17.71 17.15 5.42
C THR A 78 16.66 17.07 6.53
N GLN A 79 17.06 17.35 7.77
CA GLN A 79 16.20 17.26 8.96
C GLN A 79 15.03 18.25 8.91
N ASN A 80 15.27 19.50 8.50
CA ASN A 80 14.25 20.55 8.47
C ASN A 80 13.20 20.36 7.38
N ASN A 81 13.61 19.92 6.18
CA ASN A 81 12.72 19.83 5.02
C ASN A 81 12.04 18.45 4.90
N GLY A 82 12.39 17.47 5.74
CA GLY A 82 11.94 16.08 5.61
C GLY A 82 12.46 15.41 4.32
N CYS A 83 13.51 15.99 3.72
CA CYS A 83 14.04 15.63 2.42
C CYS A 83 14.87 14.35 2.51
N LEU A 84 14.22 13.19 2.52
CA LEU A 84 14.91 11.90 2.42
C LEU A 84 15.68 11.73 1.09
N SER A 85 15.40 12.55 0.07
CA SER A 85 15.81 12.29 -1.31
C SER A 85 16.21 13.57 -2.08
N CYS A 86 17.43 14.09 -1.87
CA CYS A 86 17.94 15.31 -2.54
C CYS A 86 19.40 15.20 -2.99
N HIS A 87 19.77 15.80 -4.13
CA HIS A 87 21.14 15.79 -4.68
C HIS A 87 22.23 16.30 -3.72
N ARG A 88 21.88 17.27 -2.85
CA ARG A 88 22.76 17.83 -1.81
C ARG A 88 23.42 16.76 -0.93
N GLN A 89 22.76 15.62 -0.71
CA GLN A 89 23.26 14.52 0.10
C GLN A 89 24.45 13.79 -0.56
N PRO A 90 24.32 13.19 -1.76
CA PRO A 90 25.47 12.63 -2.45
C PRO A 90 26.53 13.69 -2.80
N ASP A 91 26.17 14.91 -3.22
CA ASP A 91 27.14 15.99 -3.52
C ASP A 91 28.13 16.25 -2.36
N VAL A 92 27.60 16.47 -1.16
CA VAL A 92 28.42 16.74 0.03
C VAL A 92 29.21 15.51 0.44
N LEU A 93 28.66 14.30 0.26
CA LEU A 93 29.36 13.06 0.57
C LEU A 93 30.51 12.78 -0.40
N ILE A 94 30.34 13.06 -1.71
CA ILE A 94 31.42 13.03 -2.73
C ILE A 94 32.55 13.98 -2.31
N ALA A 95 32.21 15.25 -2.06
CA ALA A 95 33.20 16.28 -1.79
C ALA A 95 33.99 16.02 -0.50
N THR A 96 33.29 15.71 0.59
CA THR A 96 33.91 15.49 1.91
C THR A 96 34.76 14.22 1.95
N SER A 97 34.28 13.10 1.40
CA SER A 97 35.02 11.84 1.38
C SER A 97 36.24 11.89 0.44
N THR A 98 36.10 12.52 -0.72
CA THR A 98 37.18 12.64 -1.70
C THR A 98 38.23 13.65 -1.25
N ALA A 99 37.85 14.74 -0.57
CA ALA A 99 38.81 15.67 0.03
C ALA A 99 39.67 15.01 1.12
N ALA A 100 39.08 14.17 1.98
CA ALA A 100 39.81 13.42 3.00
C ALA A 100 40.80 12.40 2.40
N GLN A 101 40.48 11.77 1.26
CA GLN A 101 41.44 10.93 0.50
C GLN A 101 42.57 11.77 -0.12
N LEU A 102 42.26 12.98 -0.58
CA LEU A 102 43.18 13.82 -1.33
C LEU A 102 44.13 14.63 -0.46
N LEU A 103 43.79 14.97 0.78
CA LEU A 103 44.60 15.83 1.63
C LEU A 103 44.82 15.23 3.04
N PRO A 104 45.93 14.51 3.26
CA PRO A 104 46.31 14.05 4.59
C PRO A 104 46.37 15.20 5.60
N GLY A 105 45.69 15.04 6.73
CA GLY A 105 45.51 16.08 7.76
C GLY A 105 44.11 16.69 7.82
N VAL A 106 43.28 16.50 6.79
CA VAL A 106 41.83 16.77 6.85
C VAL A 106 41.12 15.56 7.46
N THR A 107 40.15 15.80 8.34
CA THR A 107 39.43 14.77 9.10
C THR A 107 37.99 14.66 8.64
N LEU A 108 37.60 13.49 8.15
CA LEU A 108 36.21 13.16 7.81
C LEU A 108 35.41 12.85 9.08
N ASN A 109 34.35 13.63 9.35
CA ASN A 109 33.41 13.29 10.42
C ASN A 109 32.57 12.07 10.00
N SER A 110 33.00 10.87 10.34
CA SER A 110 32.31 9.61 10.04
C SER A 110 31.13 9.29 10.97
N SER A 111 30.70 10.22 11.83
CA SER A 111 29.57 10.04 12.73
C SER A 111 28.30 9.62 11.99
N ALA A 112 27.68 8.54 12.45
CA ALA A 112 26.41 8.02 11.94
C ALA A 112 25.18 8.83 12.40
N ALA A 113 25.34 9.76 13.35
CA ALA A 113 24.26 10.57 13.91
C ALA A 113 24.13 11.96 13.27
N ASP A 114 25.27 12.60 12.97
CA ASP A 114 25.37 14.01 12.57
C ASP A 114 26.55 14.32 11.62
N GLY A 115 27.28 13.30 11.14
CA GLY A 115 28.42 13.44 10.24
C GLY A 115 28.14 12.97 8.80
N SER A 116 29.20 12.83 8.00
CA SER A 116 29.17 12.19 6.68
C SER A 116 28.67 10.73 6.77
N GLY A 117 28.79 10.07 7.93
CA GLY A 117 28.21 8.75 8.17
C GLY A 117 26.68 8.75 8.20
N TYR A 118 26.04 9.80 8.75
CA TYR A 118 24.59 10.01 8.67
C TYR A 118 24.15 10.19 7.21
N ILE A 119 24.90 11.01 6.46
CA ILE A 119 24.62 11.27 5.04
C ILE A 119 24.77 9.98 4.21
N ALA A 120 25.82 9.19 4.46
CA ALA A 120 26.03 7.89 3.81
C ALA A 120 24.89 6.90 4.10
N ASN A 121 24.51 6.74 5.37
CA ASN A 121 23.38 5.89 5.77
C ASN A 121 22.07 6.31 5.09
N LEU A 122 21.83 7.62 4.96
CA LEU A 122 20.65 8.13 4.27
C LEU A 122 20.68 7.83 2.77
N VAL A 123 21.79 8.12 2.07
CA VAL A 123 21.93 7.79 0.64
C VAL A 123 21.72 6.29 0.40
N LEU A 124 22.29 5.42 1.24
CA LEU A 124 22.08 3.97 1.16
C LEU A 124 20.61 3.57 1.38
N SER A 125 19.92 4.18 2.34
CA SER A 125 18.51 3.88 2.66
C SER A 125 17.52 4.20 1.54
N ASN A 126 17.92 5.00 0.55
CA ASN A 126 17.12 5.30 -0.64
C ASN A 126 17.35 4.31 -1.81
N GLN A 127 18.32 3.39 -1.70
CA GLN A 127 18.57 2.41 -2.75
C GLN A 127 17.39 1.44 -2.86
N GLN A 128 16.87 1.29 -4.07
CA GLN A 128 15.78 0.39 -4.40
C GLN A 128 16.28 -1.06 -4.51
N GLY A 129 15.37 -2.03 -4.38
CA GLY A 129 15.70 -3.46 -4.43
C GLY A 129 16.25 -3.98 -5.76
N ASP A 130 16.25 -3.18 -6.84
CA ASP A 130 16.92 -3.46 -8.11
C ASP A 130 18.27 -2.76 -8.27
N GLY A 131 18.72 -2.02 -7.25
CA GLY A 131 20.04 -1.36 -7.18
C GLY A 131 20.06 0.13 -7.52
N ARG A 132 18.96 0.70 -8.03
CA ARG A 132 18.88 2.12 -8.43
C ARG A 132 18.60 3.04 -7.24
N TRP A 133 18.79 4.34 -7.44
CA TRP A 133 18.30 5.40 -6.55
C TRP A 133 17.24 6.26 -7.25
N ASP A 134 16.05 6.33 -6.66
CA ASP A 134 14.97 7.21 -7.09
C ASP A 134 14.89 8.42 -6.13
N PHE A 135 15.01 9.64 -6.65
CA PHE A 135 14.81 10.86 -5.87
C PHE A 135 13.74 11.78 -6.49
N PHE A 136 13.16 12.68 -5.69
CA PHE A 136 12.09 13.58 -6.14
C PHE A 136 12.53 14.50 -7.29
N GLY A 137 11.90 14.33 -8.46
CA GLY A 137 12.07 15.20 -9.63
C GLY A 137 13.27 14.90 -10.53
N GLY A 138 14.17 14.01 -10.13
CA GLY A 138 15.38 13.66 -10.91
C GLY A 138 15.17 12.53 -11.92
N SER A 139 16.11 12.40 -12.87
CA SER A 139 16.25 11.19 -13.68
C SER A 139 16.85 10.05 -12.82
N PRO A 140 16.24 8.85 -12.76
CA PRO A 140 16.79 7.72 -12.00
C PRO A 140 18.22 7.33 -12.43
N LYS A 141 18.64 7.65 -13.66
CA LYS A 141 20.03 7.42 -14.12
C LYS A 141 21.02 8.29 -13.37
N SER A 142 20.84 9.61 -13.43
CA SER A 142 21.72 10.58 -12.78
C SER A 142 21.67 10.45 -11.27
N MET A 143 20.48 10.25 -10.70
CA MET A 143 20.33 10.05 -9.26
C MET A 143 20.96 8.74 -8.76
N SER A 144 20.99 7.69 -9.59
CA SER A 144 21.77 6.48 -9.29
C SER A 144 23.28 6.70 -9.42
N ALA A 145 23.74 7.36 -10.48
CA ALA A 145 25.17 7.54 -10.73
C ALA A 145 25.85 8.46 -9.70
N ILE A 146 25.22 9.58 -9.32
CA ILE A 146 25.74 10.48 -8.28
C ILE A 146 25.72 9.84 -6.88
N SER A 147 24.67 9.07 -6.56
CA SER A 147 24.59 8.31 -5.30
C SER A 147 25.63 7.20 -5.22
N LEU A 148 25.85 6.51 -6.34
CA LEU A 148 26.88 5.49 -6.50
C LEU A 148 28.30 6.07 -6.34
N TRP A 149 28.58 7.24 -6.96
CA TRP A 149 29.84 7.97 -6.73
C TRP A 149 30.02 8.31 -5.25
N ALA A 150 28.98 8.85 -4.61
CA ALA A 150 29.01 9.26 -3.22
C ALA A 150 29.32 8.12 -2.24
N VAL A 151 28.62 6.99 -2.35
CA VAL A 151 28.86 5.85 -1.44
C VAL A 151 30.19 5.16 -1.74
N ALA A 152 30.61 5.08 -3.01
CA ALA A 152 31.95 4.57 -3.36
C ALA A 152 33.07 5.47 -2.80
N GLY A 153 32.94 6.79 -2.95
CA GLY A 153 33.87 7.77 -2.37
C GLY A 153 33.98 7.64 -0.85
N TYR A 154 32.86 7.47 -0.16
CA TYR A 154 32.84 7.24 1.29
C TYR A 154 33.55 5.92 1.70
N ALA A 155 33.42 4.86 0.90
CA ALA A 155 34.15 3.60 1.10
C ALA A 155 35.67 3.83 1.08
N ARG A 156 36.16 4.51 0.03
CA ARG A 156 37.59 4.75 -0.23
C ARG A 156 38.23 5.72 0.76
N ALA A 157 37.41 6.52 1.45
CA ALA A 157 37.83 7.37 2.57
C ALA A 157 37.93 6.63 3.91
N GLY A 158 37.71 5.31 3.96
CA GLY A 158 37.71 4.53 5.20
C GLY A 158 36.43 4.72 6.04
N GLY A 159 35.31 5.08 5.40
CA GLY A 159 34.02 5.28 6.06
C GLY A 159 33.50 3.99 6.72
N ALA A 160 33.04 4.09 7.97
CA ALA A 160 32.67 2.94 8.81
C ALA A 160 31.30 2.29 8.47
N VAL A 161 30.93 2.21 7.18
CA VAL A 161 29.67 1.63 6.69
C VAL A 161 29.96 0.69 5.52
N ASN A 162 29.38 -0.51 5.53
CA ASN A 162 29.60 -1.50 4.47
C ASN A 162 28.77 -1.17 3.22
N VAL A 163 29.36 -0.38 2.32
CA VAL A 163 28.71 0.14 1.11
C VAL A 163 29.00 -0.67 -0.16
N LEU A 164 29.97 -1.60 -0.14
CA LEU A 164 30.35 -2.37 -1.32
C LEU A 164 29.17 -3.18 -1.95
N PRO A 165 28.24 -3.79 -1.19
CA PRO A 165 27.05 -4.43 -1.75
C PRO A 165 26.17 -3.45 -2.53
N SER A 166 25.98 -2.22 -2.02
CA SER A 166 25.25 -1.16 -2.68
C SER A 166 25.95 -0.65 -3.94
N VAL A 167 27.29 -0.52 -3.91
CA VAL A 167 28.10 -0.17 -5.08
C VAL A 167 27.97 -1.23 -6.18
N ARG A 168 28.09 -2.53 -5.83
CA ARG A 168 27.86 -3.65 -6.75
C ARG A 168 26.47 -3.59 -7.38
N SER A 169 25.42 -3.43 -6.57
CA SER A 169 24.04 -3.43 -7.04
C SER A 169 23.74 -2.23 -7.95
N GLY A 170 24.26 -1.03 -7.62
CA GLY A 170 24.16 0.16 -8.45
C GLY A 170 24.88 0.04 -9.79
N LEU A 171 26.10 -0.51 -9.80
CA LEU A 171 26.83 -0.80 -11.04
C LEU A 171 26.12 -1.85 -11.89
N LEU A 172 25.60 -2.93 -11.29
CA LEU A 172 24.82 -3.95 -12.01
C LEU A 172 23.53 -3.39 -12.64
N TRP A 173 22.95 -2.33 -12.07
CA TRP A 173 21.80 -1.62 -12.65
C TRP A 173 22.19 -0.65 -13.77
N LEU A 174 23.30 0.08 -13.64
CA LEU A 174 23.79 1.01 -14.67
C LEU A 174 24.44 0.30 -15.86
N VAL A 175 25.07 -0.86 -15.68
CA VAL A 175 25.81 -1.59 -16.72
C VAL A 175 24.97 -1.97 -17.95
N PRO A 176 23.72 -2.47 -17.82
CA PRO A 176 22.84 -2.68 -18.97
C PRO A 176 22.43 -1.39 -19.70
N LEU A 177 22.48 -0.23 -19.02
CA LEU A 177 22.21 1.07 -19.61
C LEU A 177 23.44 1.65 -20.32
N ALA A 178 24.66 1.28 -19.88
CA ALA A 178 25.93 1.63 -20.54
C ALA A 178 25.96 1.22 -22.02
N SER A 179 25.47 0.02 -22.36
CA SER A 179 25.39 -0.44 -23.76
C SER A 179 24.36 0.33 -24.61
N GLN A 180 23.49 1.11 -23.96
CA GLN A 180 22.52 2.02 -24.59
C GLN A 180 23.03 3.47 -24.65
N MET A 181 24.22 3.76 -24.10
CA MET A 181 24.91 5.06 -24.20
C MET A 181 25.54 5.27 -25.59
N THR A 182 24.78 5.02 -26.65
CA THR A 182 25.13 5.50 -27.98
C THR A 182 24.97 7.02 -28.01
N PHE A 183 26.02 7.73 -27.59
CA PHE A 183 26.30 9.07 -28.09
C PHE A 183 26.12 9.05 -29.62
N PRO A 184 25.52 10.08 -30.26
CA PRO A 184 25.36 10.10 -31.70
C PRO A 184 26.70 9.89 -32.43
N GLN A 185 26.90 8.67 -32.92
CA GLN A 185 28.02 8.24 -33.77
C GLN A 185 27.81 8.83 -35.17
N ASP A 186 26.58 8.71 -35.67
CA ASP A 186 26.15 9.27 -36.95
C ASP A 186 25.74 10.75 -36.81
N GLY A 187 26.04 11.53 -37.85
CA GLY A 187 25.70 12.95 -37.97
C GLY A 187 24.21 13.24 -38.20
N GLY A 188 23.34 12.74 -37.32
CA GLY A 188 21.92 13.07 -37.26
C GLY A 188 21.66 14.57 -36.98
N PRO A 189 20.39 15.02 -36.99
CA PRO A 189 20.03 16.45 -37.03
C PRO A 189 20.54 17.30 -35.85
N PHE A 190 20.99 16.68 -34.75
CA PHE A 190 21.54 17.35 -33.58
C PHE A 190 23.04 17.71 -33.72
N ALA A 191 23.77 17.15 -34.69
CA ALA A 191 25.19 17.43 -34.91
C ALA A 191 25.50 18.90 -35.28
N GLY A 192 24.48 19.70 -35.62
CA GLY A 192 24.59 21.15 -35.82
C GLY A 192 24.23 22.01 -34.61
N GLN A 193 23.84 21.42 -33.47
CA GLN A 193 23.30 22.12 -32.30
C GLN A 193 23.96 21.74 -30.95
N THR A 194 25.18 21.19 -30.98
CA THR A 194 26.01 20.85 -29.81
C THR A 194 26.42 22.03 -28.91
N ARG A 195 25.91 23.26 -29.14
CA ARG A 195 26.45 24.49 -28.54
C ARG A 195 25.96 24.83 -27.12
N ASN A 196 24.69 24.55 -26.78
CA ASN A 196 23.99 25.27 -25.70
C ASN A 196 23.10 24.41 -24.75
N TYR A 197 23.34 23.11 -24.50
CA TYR A 197 22.33 22.26 -23.80
C TYR A 197 22.85 21.19 -22.81
N ILE A 198 23.70 21.59 -21.86
CA ILE A 198 23.99 20.83 -20.62
C ILE A 198 23.99 21.85 -19.46
N LEU A 199 23.49 21.44 -18.27
CA LEU A 199 23.13 22.29 -17.11
C LEU A 199 21.92 23.22 -17.32
N ASN A 200 20.72 22.64 -17.19
CA ASN A 200 19.55 23.39 -16.70
C ASN A 200 18.49 22.39 -16.16
N ASP A 201 18.36 22.30 -14.83
CA ASP A 201 17.35 21.46 -14.15
C ASP A 201 15.89 21.85 -14.51
N TRP A 202 15.69 23.06 -15.06
CA TRP A 202 14.38 23.70 -15.21
C TRP A 202 14.01 24.02 -16.68
N ALA A 203 14.77 23.51 -17.67
CA ALA A 203 14.48 23.69 -19.09
C ALA A 203 13.70 22.48 -19.68
N PRO A 204 12.46 22.65 -20.20
CA PRO A 204 11.62 21.53 -20.66
C PRO A 204 12.14 20.70 -21.84
N GLU A 205 13.20 21.17 -22.53
CA GLU A 205 13.63 20.67 -23.85
C GLU A 205 15.09 20.16 -23.86
N ALA A 206 15.81 20.28 -22.73
CA ALA A 206 17.20 19.85 -22.56
C ALA A 206 17.51 18.40 -22.07
N PRO A 207 16.58 17.47 -21.75
CA PRO A 207 16.93 16.25 -21.01
C PRO A 207 18.06 15.36 -21.57
N GLN A 208 18.17 15.21 -22.89
CA GLN A 208 18.75 14.00 -23.49
C GLN A 208 20.28 13.84 -23.44
N MET A 209 21.07 14.84 -23.00
CA MET A 209 22.52 14.68 -22.80
C MET A 209 22.96 14.74 -21.34
N PHE A 210 22.23 15.45 -20.47
CA PHE A 210 22.50 15.44 -19.03
C PHE A 210 22.17 14.07 -18.40
N ASP A 211 21.22 13.35 -19.00
CA ASP A 211 20.85 11.96 -18.72
C ASP A 211 21.99 10.94 -18.92
N TRP A 212 23.15 11.37 -19.46
CA TRP A 212 24.28 10.50 -19.81
C TRP A 212 25.67 11.07 -19.50
N TYR A 213 25.96 12.35 -19.74
CA TYR A 213 27.35 12.87 -19.70
C TYR A 213 27.98 12.87 -18.30
N LEU A 214 27.32 13.52 -17.33
CA LEU A 214 27.71 13.45 -15.92
C LEU A 214 27.62 12.01 -15.38
N PRO A 215 26.50 11.26 -15.58
CA PRO A 215 26.40 9.85 -15.19
C PRO A 215 27.53 8.94 -15.70
N THR A 216 28.06 9.18 -16.89
CA THR A 216 29.21 8.43 -17.43
C THR A 216 30.49 8.70 -16.62
N THR A 217 30.75 9.96 -16.27
CA THR A 217 31.93 10.36 -15.47
C THR A 217 31.86 9.77 -14.05
N GLU A 218 30.68 9.83 -13.44
CA GLU A 218 30.37 9.24 -12.12
C GLU A 218 30.53 7.72 -12.14
N SER A 219 30.05 7.06 -13.19
CA SER A 219 30.20 5.61 -13.41
C SER A 219 31.67 5.20 -13.56
N VAL A 220 32.50 6.01 -14.25
CA VAL A 220 33.94 5.77 -14.39
C VAL A 220 34.65 5.82 -13.03
N PHE A 221 34.32 6.78 -12.18
CA PHE A 221 34.87 6.85 -10.81
C PHE A 221 34.41 5.65 -9.98
N ALA A 222 33.10 5.37 -9.93
CA ALA A 222 32.56 4.27 -9.13
C ALA A 222 33.11 2.90 -9.56
N THR A 223 33.31 2.70 -10.86
CA THR A 223 33.94 1.50 -11.41
C THR A 223 35.40 1.37 -10.93
N ARG A 224 36.18 2.47 -10.97
CA ARG A 224 37.56 2.46 -10.45
C ARG A 224 37.60 2.12 -8.96
N VAL A 225 36.70 2.68 -8.17
CA VAL A 225 36.67 2.43 -6.73
C VAL A 225 36.21 1.01 -6.38
N LEU A 226 35.29 0.42 -7.14
CA LEU A 226 34.97 -1.00 -6.95
C LEU A 226 36.19 -1.88 -7.31
N LEU A 227 36.91 -1.57 -8.39
CA LEU A 227 38.16 -2.26 -8.75
C LEU A 227 39.27 -2.11 -7.70
N ASP A 228 39.37 -0.94 -7.05
CA ASP A 228 40.38 -0.67 -5.99
C ASP A 228 40.06 -1.34 -4.64
N LEU A 229 38.78 -1.58 -4.32
CA LEU A 229 38.35 -1.98 -2.97
C LEU A 229 37.73 -3.39 -2.88
N ASP A 230 37.24 -3.96 -3.98
CA ASP A 230 36.49 -5.22 -3.97
C ASP A 230 37.36 -6.42 -4.38
N THR A 231 38.14 -6.91 -3.43
CA THR A 231 38.97 -8.13 -3.55
C THR A 231 38.16 -9.42 -3.75
N SER A 232 36.82 -9.36 -3.74
CA SER A 232 35.91 -10.47 -4.00
C SER A 232 35.43 -10.52 -5.47
N LEU A 233 35.86 -9.62 -6.34
CA LEU A 233 35.56 -9.69 -7.77
C LEU A 233 36.30 -10.86 -8.45
N SER A 234 35.59 -11.59 -9.32
CA SER A 234 36.23 -12.59 -10.19
C SER A 234 37.08 -11.91 -11.28
N ALA A 235 38.11 -12.58 -11.79
CA ALA A 235 38.92 -12.06 -12.90
C ALA A 235 38.08 -11.72 -14.16
N ALA A 236 36.94 -12.39 -14.37
CA ALA A 236 35.99 -12.08 -15.44
C ALA A 236 35.21 -10.78 -15.16
N ASN A 237 34.80 -10.56 -13.90
CA ASN A 237 34.13 -9.32 -13.49
C ASN A 237 35.10 -8.13 -13.53
N VAL A 238 36.34 -8.30 -13.05
CA VAL A 238 37.43 -7.31 -13.16
C VAL A 238 37.66 -6.94 -14.63
N SER A 239 37.79 -7.93 -15.52
CA SER A 239 37.97 -7.70 -16.96
C SER A 239 36.79 -6.94 -17.59
N LEU A 240 35.55 -7.28 -17.21
CA LEU A 240 34.33 -6.65 -17.70
C LEU A 240 34.22 -5.18 -17.24
N LEU A 241 34.44 -4.93 -15.94
CA LEU A 241 34.39 -3.59 -15.35
C LEU A 241 35.48 -2.68 -15.91
N SER A 242 36.71 -3.18 -16.05
CA SER A 242 37.81 -2.43 -16.69
C SER A 242 37.51 -2.10 -18.16
N ALA A 243 36.96 -3.04 -18.92
CA ALA A 243 36.56 -2.78 -20.31
C ALA A 243 35.43 -1.73 -20.41
N GLN A 244 34.50 -1.73 -19.46
CA GLN A 244 33.44 -0.71 -19.36
C GLN A 244 34.02 0.66 -18.98
N GLN A 245 34.94 0.73 -18.01
CA GLN A 245 35.59 1.98 -17.61
C GLN A 245 36.33 2.65 -18.79
N VAL A 246 37.02 1.86 -19.61
CA VAL A 246 37.64 2.33 -20.87
C VAL A 246 36.57 2.79 -21.86
N SER A 247 35.55 1.96 -22.13
CA SER A 247 34.49 2.30 -23.09
C SER A 247 33.73 3.60 -22.76
N PHE A 248 33.47 3.85 -21.48
CA PHE A 248 32.90 5.11 -20.98
C PHE A 248 33.83 6.30 -21.24
N THR A 249 35.12 6.15 -20.95
CA THR A 249 36.12 7.21 -21.10
C THR A 249 36.32 7.57 -22.57
N ASP A 250 36.43 6.57 -23.44
CA ASP A 250 36.58 6.73 -24.89
C ASP A 250 35.37 7.45 -25.51
N ALA A 251 34.17 7.22 -24.98
CA ALA A 251 32.94 7.90 -25.41
C ALA A 251 32.91 9.40 -25.00
N LEU A 252 33.32 9.72 -23.77
CA LEU A 252 33.47 11.10 -23.29
C LEU A 252 34.55 11.85 -24.10
N GLU A 253 35.74 11.26 -24.23
CA GLU A 253 36.86 11.79 -25.01
C GLU A 253 36.46 12.01 -26.48
N GLY A 254 35.85 11.00 -27.11
CA GLY A 254 35.38 11.08 -28.49
C GLY A 254 34.26 12.09 -28.71
N SER A 255 33.54 12.51 -27.65
CA SER A 255 32.62 13.65 -27.69
C SER A 255 33.38 14.98 -27.59
N THR A 256 34.21 15.13 -26.57
CA THR A 256 34.97 16.36 -26.25
C THR A 256 35.97 16.75 -27.34
N MET A 257 36.64 15.77 -27.98
CA MET A 257 37.61 16.03 -29.03
C MET A 257 36.99 16.44 -30.38
N ARG A 258 35.66 16.37 -30.56
CA ARG A 258 34.98 16.78 -31.81
C ARG A 258 34.91 18.30 -32.01
N ASP A 259 34.83 19.09 -30.93
CA ASP A 259 34.82 20.57 -31.00
C ASP A 259 35.53 21.21 -29.79
N LEU A 260 36.75 20.74 -29.53
CA LEU A 260 37.57 21.09 -28.35
C LEU A 260 37.73 22.62 -28.13
N SER A 261 37.66 23.42 -29.20
CA SER A 261 37.75 24.88 -29.14
C SER A 261 36.47 25.60 -28.69
N THR A 262 35.29 24.97 -28.76
CA THR A 262 34.02 25.57 -28.31
C THR A 262 33.31 24.78 -27.20
N THR A 263 33.70 23.52 -26.95
CA THR A 263 33.31 22.75 -25.76
C THR A 263 33.46 23.57 -24.47
N SER A 264 32.51 23.47 -23.54
CA SER A 264 32.49 24.26 -22.30
C SER A 264 33.65 23.89 -21.34
N VAL A 265 34.01 24.79 -20.43
CA VAL A 265 35.03 24.56 -19.38
C VAL A 265 34.65 23.35 -18.50
N GLN A 266 33.38 23.23 -18.13
CA GLN A 266 32.89 22.15 -17.26
C GLN A 266 32.96 20.78 -17.97
N HIS A 267 32.71 20.73 -19.28
CA HIS A 267 32.89 19.52 -20.09
C HIS A 267 34.37 19.11 -20.19
N LEU A 268 35.27 20.08 -20.41
CA LEU A 268 36.71 19.83 -20.39
C LEU A 268 37.15 19.26 -19.02
N ALA A 269 36.62 19.80 -17.92
CA ALA A 269 36.90 19.33 -16.56
C ALA A 269 36.40 17.90 -16.32
N LEU A 270 35.13 17.60 -16.63
CA LEU A 270 34.56 16.25 -16.45
C LEU A 270 35.26 15.19 -17.31
N THR A 271 35.60 15.51 -18.57
CA THR A 271 36.39 14.60 -19.43
C THR A 271 37.78 14.35 -18.84
N ALA A 272 38.47 15.40 -18.39
CA ALA A 272 39.77 15.30 -17.75
C ALA A 272 39.73 14.42 -16.47
N LEU A 273 38.64 14.48 -15.69
CA LEU A 273 38.44 13.63 -14.52
C LEU A 273 38.23 12.16 -14.91
N ALA A 274 37.39 11.86 -15.91
CA ALA A 274 37.22 10.49 -16.40
C ALA A 274 38.55 9.91 -16.93
N MET A 275 39.31 10.69 -17.71
CA MET A 275 40.64 10.31 -18.19
C MET A 275 41.66 10.13 -17.06
N ALA A 276 41.50 10.81 -15.92
CA ALA A 276 42.36 10.63 -14.76
C ALA A 276 42.06 9.34 -13.98
N GLU A 277 40.78 9.02 -13.73
CA GLU A 277 40.39 7.78 -13.02
C GLU A 277 40.64 6.53 -13.87
N SER A 278 40.65 6.65 -15.20
CA SER A 278 41.04 5.57 -16.13
C SER A 278 42.56 5.48 -16.36
N GLY A 279 43.38 6.27 -15.66
CA GLY A 279 44.85 6.26 -15.77
C GLY A 279 45.43 6.87 -17.07
N ARG A 280 44.60 7.53 -17.91
CA ARG A 280 44.98 8.06 -19.23
C ARG A 280 45.61 9.46 -19.19
N THR A 281 46.11 9.89 -18.02
CA THR A 281 46.62 11.25 -17.74
C THR A 281 47.76 11.71 -18.65
N THR A 282 48.64 10.79 -19.07
CA THR A 282 49.79 11.07 -19.94
C THR A 282 49.44 11.15 -21.42
N SER A 283 48.21 10.81 -21.82
CA SER A 283 47.81 10.76 -23.24
C SER A 283 47.78 12.13 -23.90
N ALA A 284 48.01 12.19 -25.22
CA ALA A 284 48.03 13.44 -25.98
C ALA A 284 46.71 14.24 -25.88
N ASN A 285 45.57 13.54 -25.76
CA ASN A 285 44.26 14.16 -25.62
C ASN A 285 44.05 14.72 -24.21
N ALA A 286 44.50 14.01 -23.15
CA ALA A 286 44.51 14.54 -21.79
C ALA A 286 45.39 15.80 -21.67
N GLN A 287 46.58 15.79 -22.29
CA GLN A 287 47.44 16.97 -22.38
C GLN A 287 46.76 18.13 -23.13
N SER A 288 46.05 17.85 -24.22
CA SER A 288 45.31 18.84 -25.01
C SER A 288 44.15 19.48 -24.23
N ILE A 289 43.36 18.67 -23.52
CA ILE A 289 42.27 19.14 -22.64
C ILE A 289 42.83 19.97 -21.48
N GLY A 290 43.93 19.54 -20.85
CA GLY A 290 44.62 20.30 -19.81
C GLY A 290 45.16 21.65 -20.31
N ALA A 291 45.73 21.70 -21.52
CA ALA A 291 46.17 22.95 -22.14
C ALA A 291 44.99 23.90 -22.44
N GLN A 292 43.83 23.37 -22.85
CA GLN A 292 42.60 24.14 -23.04
C GLN A 292 42.08 24.72 -21.72
N LEU A 293 42.00 23.91 -20.65
CA LEU A 293 41.61 24.39 -19.32
C LEU A 293 42.53 25.53 -18.83
N LEU A 294 43.85 25.40 -18.97
CA LEU A 294 44.80 26.47 -18.65
C LEU A 294 44.59 27.73 -19.51
N ALA A 295 44.35 27.58 -20.82
CA ALA A 295 44.17 28.70 -21.76
C ALA A 295 42.85 29.47 -21.56
N ARG A 296 41.89 28.90 -20.82
CA ARG A 296 40.55 29.47 -20.53
C ARG A 296 40.44 30.11 -19.15
N GLN A 297 41.52 30.13 -18.37
CA GLN A 297 41.57 30.90 -17.12
C GLN A 297 41.45 32.40 -17.41
N THR A 298 40.67 33.13 -16.62
CA THR A 298 40.65 34.60 -16.71
C THR A 298 41.91 35.12 -16.02
N THR A 299 42.78 35.81 -16.76
CA THR A 299 44.12 36.23 -16.30
C THR A 299 44.12 36.85 -14.90
N GLY A 300 44.77 36.17 -13.95
CA GLY A 300 44.87 36.62 -12.55
C GLY A 300 43.64 36.36 -11.68
N SER A 301 42.71 35.52 -12.14
CA SER A 301 41.42 35.22 -11.52
C SER A 301 41.05 33.74 -11.71
N GLY A 302 39.82 33.34 -11.40
CA GLY A 302 39.28 32.01 -11.68
C GLY A 302 38.88 31.78 -13.15
N TRP A 303 37.94 30.85 -13.35
CA TRP A 303 37.32 30.49 -14.62
C TRP A 303 35.87 30.96 -14.70
N ALA A 304 35.45 31.22 -15.92
CA ALA A 304 34.07 31.40 -16.34
C ALA A 304 33.80 30.45 -17.50
N ASP A 305 32.54 30.06 -17.72
CA ASP A 305 32.12 29.23 -18.84
C ASP A 305 31.15 29.98 -19.77
N PRO A 306 31.65 30.87 -20.65
CA PRO A 306 30.82 31.60 -21.61
C PRO A 306 30.25 30.72 -22.75
N ALA A 307 30.46 29.40 -22.69
CA ALA A 307 29.80 28.40 -23.53
C ALA A 307 28.72 27.61 -22.76
N SER A 308 28.49 27.91 -21.48
CA SER A 308 27.37 27.37 -20.71
C SER A 308 26.04 28.02 -21.15
N PRO A 309 24.91 27.29 -21.15
CA PRO A 309 23.58 27.90 -21.29
C PRO A 309 23.09 28.61 -20.02
N ASP A 310 23.81 28.52 -18.91
CA ASP A 310 23.55 29.30 -17.70
C ASP A 310 24.32 30.62 -17.72
N ASP A 311 23.59 31.73 -17.87
CA ASP A 311 24.13 33.09 -17.87
C ASP A 311 24.89 33.44 -16.56
N GLN A 312 24.62 32.78 -15.42
CA GLN A 312 25.39 33.01 -14.19
C GLN A 312 26.84 32.53 -14.34
N LEU A 313 27.04 31.41 -15.06
CA LEU A 313 28.35 30.78 -15.26
C LEU A 313 29.21 31.50 -16.31
N HIS A 314 28.65 32.45 -17.07
CA HIS A 314 29.41 33.31 -18.00
C HIS A 314 30.38 34.26 -17.29
N THR A 315 30.25 34.41 -15.96
CA THR A 315 31.14 35.21 -15.12
C THR A 315 32.05 34.34 -14.26
N VAL A 316 33.17 34.91 -13.81
CA VAL A 316 34.18 34.16 -13.05
C VAL A 316 33.63 33.78 -11.68
N ASN A 317 33.51 32.48 -11.42
CA ASN A 317 32.77 31.94 -10.29
C ASN A 317 33.51 30.77 -9.61
N ALA A 318 33.12 30.44 -8.38
CA ALA A 318 33.82 29.42 -7.58
C ALA A 318 33.58 27.98 -8.08
N LEU A 319 32.41 27.67 -8.63
CA LEU A 319 32.05 26.35 -9.16
C LEU A 319 32.95 25.96 -10.35
N THR A 320 32.89 26.74 -11.44
CA THR A 320 33.69 26.50 -12.66
C THR A 320 35.20 26.52 -12.37
N SER A 321 35.63 27.34 -11.40
CA SER A 321 37.03 27.38 -10.96
C SER A 321 37.42 26.13 -10.18
N GLY A 322 36.56 25.61 -9.30
CA GLY A 322 36.76 24.37 -8.57
C GLY A 322 36.87 23.17 -9.50
N GLU A 323 35.91 23.03 -10.43
CA GLU A 323 35.91 21.99 -11.46
C GLU A 323 37.21 22.00 -12.30
N ALA A 324 37.59 23.16 -12.83
CA ALA A 324 38.79 23.30 -13.65
C ALA A 324 40.09 23.00 -12.88
N LEU A 325 40.24 23.53 -11.66
CA LEU A 325 41.42 23.30 -10.81
C LEU A 325 41.55 21.84 -10.38
N TYR A 326 40.44 21.22 -9.98
CA TYR A 326 40.42 19.83 -9.57
C TYR A 326 40.78 18.91 -10.75
N ALA A 327 40.16 19.13 -11.92
CA ALA A 327 40.48 18.39 -13.14
C ALA A 327 41.96 18.52 -13.55
N LEU A 328 42.51 19.74 -13.56
CA LEU A 328 43.93 19.97 -13.83
C LEU A 328 44.83 19.23 -12.83
N CYS A 329 44.52 19.30 -11.53
CA CYS A 329 45.27 18.60 -10.49
C CYS A 329 45.26 17.07 -10.69
N ARG A 330 44.10 16.50 -11.05
CA ARG A 330 43.93 15.06 -11.33
C ARG A 330 44.62 14.60 -12.62
N LEU A 331 44.75 15.45 -13.63
CA LEU A 331 45.61 15.23 -14.79
C LEU A 331 47.13 15.31 -14.47
N GLY A 332 47.50 15.69 -13.25
CA GLY A 332 48.90 15.89 -12.87
C GLY A 332 49.44 17.30 -13.14
N ILE A 333 48.62 18.21 -13.68
CA ILE A 333 49.01 19.58 -13.97
C ILE A 333 48.99 20.38 -12.67
N ARG A 334 50.18 20.84 -12.24
CA ARG A 334 50.37 21.52 -10.95
C ARG A 334 50.14 23.03 -11.06
N PRO A 335 49.69 23.71 -9.98
CA PRO A 335 49.33 25.13 -10.05
C PRO A 335 50.53 26.10 -10.19
N ARG A 336 51.73 25.78 -9.71
CA ARG A 336 52.82 26.77 -9.70
C ARG A 336 53.35 27.13 -11.08
N GLY A 337 53.73 28.40 -11.22
CA GLY A 337 54.32 28.96 -12.43
C GLY A 337 53.37 29.16 -13.61
N ASN A 338 52.08 28.83 -13.48
CA ASN A 338 51.11 28.91 -14.57
C ASN A 338 49.73 29.45 -14.12
N ALA A 339 48.76 29.46 -15.03
CA ALA A 339 47.41 29.98 -14.83
C ALA A 339 46.66 29.34 -13.66
N ALA A 340 46.90 28.06 -13.36
CA ALA A 340 46.21 27.36 -12.28
C ALA A 340 46.63 27.83 -10.88
N GLY A 341 47.83 28.38 -10.70
CA GLY A 341 48.24 29.02 -9.45
C GLY A 341 47.49 30.31 -9.19
N ALA A 342 47.38 31.17 -10.21
CA ALA A 342 46.58 32.39 -10.12
C ALA A 342 45.08 32.09 -9.89
N GLY A 343 44.55 31.03 -10.50
CA GLY A 343 43.19 30.55 -10.25
C GLY A 343 42.99 29.98 -8.83
N LEU A 344 43.96 29.25 -8.29
CA LEU A 344 43.92 28.71 -6.92
C LEU A 344 44.03 29.83 -5.87
N ASP A 345 44.96 30.77 -6.06
CA ASP A 345 45.11 31.96 -5.19
C ASP A 345 43.81 32.79 -5.19
N TRP A 346 43.19 32.98 -6.37
CA TRP A 346 41.88 33.63 -6.48
C TRP A 346 40.82 32.83 -5.72
N LEU A 347 40.64 31.54 -6.01
CA LEU A 347 39.62 30.71 -5.37
C LEU A 347 39.77 30.70 -3.85
N ALA A 348 41.00 30.52 -3.35
CA ALA A 348 41.29 30.54 -1.92
C ALA A 348 40.94 31.90 -1.27
N SER A 349 41.03 33.01 -2.00
CA SER A 349 40.62 34.35 -1.52
C SER A 349 39.11 34.57 -1.48
N GLN A 350 38.30 33.78 -2.21
CA GLN A 350 36.84 33.91 -2.25
C GLN A 350 36.11 33.13 -1.12
N GLN A 351 36.83 32.37 -0.28
CA GLN A 351 36.20 31.58 0.78
C GLN A 351 35.67 32.47 1.92
N ALA A 352 34.43 32.24 2.32
CA ALA A 352 33.73 32.99 3.34
C ALA A 352 34.24 32.75 4.79
N SER A 353 33.77 33.58 5.71
CA SER A 353 34.21 33.62 7.11
C SER A 353 33.75 32.40 7.93
N ASP A 354 32.74 31.68 7.48
CA ASP A 354 32.23 30.40 8.01
C ASP A 354 32.86 29.17 7.34
N GLY A 355 33.13 29.20 6.04
CA GLY A 355 33.79 28.13 5.28
C GLY A 355 33.33 27.96 3.83
N HIS A 356 32.22 28.56 3.42
CA HIS A 356 31.61 28.33 2.10
C HIS A 356 32.27 29.13 0.96
N TRP A 357 31.86 28.83 -0.27
CA TRP A 357 32.06 29.64 -1.47
C TRP A 357 30.72 29.95 -2.13
N ASP A 358 30.52 31.21 -2.52
CA ASP A 358 29.28 31.68 -3.17
C ASP A 358 29.24 31.33 -4.67
N LEU A 359 28.01 31.15 -5.18
CA LEU A 359 27.66 31.19 -6.60
C LEU A 359 26.40 32.06 -6.77
N PRO A 360 26.47 33.22 -7.45
CA PRO A 360 25.34 34.15 -7.52
C PRO A 360 24.06 33.52 -8.06
N GLY A 361 23.02 33.47 -7.21
CA GLY A 361 21.70 32.92 -7.56
C GLY A 361 21.48 31.43 -7.27
N HIS A 362 22.51 30.71 -6.79
CA HIS A 362 22.46 29.27 -6.52
C HIS A 362 22.76 28.96 -5.05
N ASP A 363 22.67 27.69 -4.67
CA ASP A 363 23.06 27.22 -3.34
C ASP A 363 24.60 27.14 -3.21
N SER A 364 25.14 27.73 -2.14
CA SER A 364 26.57 27.71 -1.81
C SER A 364 27.16 26.30 -1.71
N ALA A 365 26.35 25.27 -1.40
CA ALA A 365 26.84 23.90 -1.20
C ALA A 365 27.56 23.34 -2.45
N VAL A 366 27.00 23.54 -3.66
CA VAL A 366 27.58 22.97 -4.89
C VAL A 366 28.92 23.62 -5.23
N ALA A 367 29.02 24.95 -5.14
CA ALA A 367 30.26 25.68 -5.36
C ALA A 367 31.32 25.35 -4.28
N THR A 368 30.88 25.21 -3.01
CA THR A 368 31.74 24.81 -1.90
C THR A 368 32.30 23.40 -2.08
N SER A 369 31.50 22.45 -2.58
CA SER A 369 31.93 21.07 -2.88
C SER A 369 33.07 21.02 -3.90
N TRP A 370 32.94 21.68 -5.05
CA TRP A 370 34.01 21.68 -6.07
C TRP A 370 35.22 22.51 -5.66
N ALA A 371 35.02 23.61 -4.92
CA ALA A 371 36.12 24.42 -4.38
C ALA A 371 36.94 23.65 -3.32
N LEU A 372 36.27 22.86 -2.46
CA LEU A 372 36.89 21.93 -1.52
C LEU A 372 37.76 20.90 -2.24
N LEU A 373 37.26 20.25 -3.30
CA LEU A 373 38.03 19.29 -4.09
C LEU A 373 39.29 19.90 -4.74
N ALA A 374 39.17 21.12 -5.28
CA ALA A 374 40.29 21.86 -5.84
C ALA A 374 41.36 22.18 -4.78
N VAL A 375 40.96 22.73 -3.63
CA VAL A 375 41.87 23.07 -2.52
C VAL A 375 42.52 21.81 -1.96
N ALA A 376 41.76 20.73 -1.73
CA ALA A 376 42.27 19.47 -1.21
C ALA A 376 43.32 18.85 -2.15
N CYS A 377 43.00 18.72 -3.44
CA CYS A 377 43.91 18.15 -4.43
C CYS A 377 45.19 18.99 -4.59
N ALA A 378 45.06 20.33 -4.71
CA ALA A 378 46.18 21.22 -4.96
C ALA A 378 47.13 21.40 -3.78
N SER A 379 46.71 21.02 -2.56
CA SER A 379 47.49 21.17 -1.32
C SER A 379 48.17 19.87 -0.87
N ASN A 380 48.03 18.76 -1.62
CA ASN A 380 48.57 17.45 -1.24
C ASN A 380 50.11 17.42 -1.31
N PRO A 381 50.83 17.14 -0.21
CA PRO A 381 52.29 17.08 -0.19
C PRO A 381 52.81 15.73 -0.72
N ARG A 382 52.96 15.60 -2.04
CA ARG A 382 53.73 14.51 -2.66
C ARG A 382 55.15 14.97 -3.00
N GLY A 383 56.08 14.03 -3.07
CA GLY A 383 57.43 14.21 -3.62
C GLY A 383 57.64 13.32 -4.85
N SER A 384 58.66 13.59 -5.66
CA SER A 384 59.05 12.70 -6.77
C SER A 384 60.56 12.64 -6.96
N ALA A 385 61.05 11.51 -7.46
CA ALA A 385 62.47 11.28 -7.71
C ALA A 385 62.67 10.65 -9.10
N GLN A 386 63.73 11.06 -9.80
CA GLN A 386 64.18 10.51 -11.07
C GLN A 386 65.65 10.09 -10.94
N PHE A 387 65.89 8.81 -11.17
CA PHE A 387 67.15 8.13 -10.92
C PHE A 387 67.93 8.01 -12.24
N GLU A 388 69.11 8.64 -12.34
CA GLU A 388 70.00 8.44 -13.50
C GLU A 388 70.85 7.15 -13.31
N PRO A 389 71.35 6.55 -14.41
CA PRO A 389 72.28 5.41 -14.34
C PRO A 389 73.62 5.76 -13.66
N LEU A 390 74.34 4.74 -13.18
CA LEU A 390 75.71 4.91 -12.69
C LEU A 390 76.71 5.00 -13.85
N THR A 391 77.39 6.14 -13.99
CA THR A 391 78.40 6.37 -15.03
C THR A 391 79.82 6.28 -14.44
N GLY A 392 80.51 5.18 -14.73
CA GLY A 392 81.90 4.96 -14.31
C GLY A 392 82.92 5.53 -15.30
N ASP A 393 83.26 6.80 -15.18
CA ASP A 393 84.41 7.38 -15.89
C ASP A 393 85.73 6.97 -15.21
N GLY A 394 86.45 6.03 -15.81
CA GLY A 394 87.76 5.62 -15.31
C GLY A 394 88.39 4.44 -16.06
N ALA A 395 89.45 4.71 -16.82
CA ALA A 395 90.34 3.69 -17.35
C ALA A 395 91.70 3.73 -16.62
N PRO A 396 91.97 2.81 -15.66
CA PRO A 396 93.27 2.70 -15.00
C PRO A 396 94.10 1.55 -15.59
N ALA A 397 95.37 1.83 -15.87
CA ALA A 397 96.39 0.79 -15.95
C ALA A 397 97.00 0.59 -14.55
N ALA A 398 97.09 -0.67 -14.10
CA ALA A 398 97.56 -1.08 -12.77
C ALA A 398 96.60 -0.72 -11.60
N PRO A 399 96.72 -1.38 -10.42
CA PRO A 399 95.61 -1.48 -9.48
C PRO A 399 95.44 -0.25 -8.58
N VAL A 400 94.30 0.43 -8.72
CA VAL A 400 93.81 1.50 -7.85
C VAL A 400 92.34 1.18 -7.51
N LYS A 401 91.82 1.69 -6.38
CA LYS A 401 90.42 1.54 -5.97
C LYS A 401 89.45 1.85 -7.11
N GLU A 402 88.46 0.98 -7.32
CA GLU A 402 87.32 1.29 -8.19
C GLU A 402 86.34 2.18 -7.42
N SER A 403 86.10 3.40 -7.90
CA SER A 403 85.19 4.37 -7.30
C SER A 403 84.12 4.79 -8.30
N PHE A 404 82.87 4.53 -7.99
CA PHE A 404 81.73 4.83 -8.84
C PHE A 404 81.02 6.10 -8.36
N THR A 405 80.37 6.81 -9.29
CA THR A 405 79.55 8.00 -8.99
C THR A 405 78.31 8.02 -9.87
N SER A 406 77.19 8.52 -9.34
CA SER A 406 75.95 8.78 -10.08
C SER A 406 75.26 10.04 -9.54
N THR A 407 74.27 10.54 -10.30
CA THR A 407 73.44 11.68 -9.95
C THR A 407 71.99 11.21 -9.74
N LEU A 408 71.37 11.63 -8.64
CA LEU A 408 69.97 11.37 -8.34
C LEU A 408 69.22 12.71 -8.30
N SER A 409 68.35 12.91 -9.28
CA SER A 409 67.52 14.10 -9.42
C SER A 409 66.24 13.96 -8.59
N VAL A 410 66.07 14.79 -7.58
CA VAL A 410 64.89 14.82 -6.72
C VAL A 410 64.09 16.10 -6.96
N THR A 411 62.76 16.00 -6.95
CA THR A 411 61.86 17.15 -7.09
C THR A 411 60.86 17.15 -5.94
N ASN A 412 60.89 18.21 -5.13
CA ASN A 412 59.82 18.45 -4.17
C ASN A 412 58.58 18.90 -4.97
N THR A 413 57.51 18.09 -4.96
CA THR A 413 56.23 18.41 -5.65
C THR A 413 55.10 18.80 -4.70
N ALA A 414 55.45 19.11 -3.44
CA ALA A 414 54.60 19.81 -2.49
C ALA A 414 54.75 21.33 -2.66
N SER A 415 53.84 22.13 -2.09
CA SER A 415 53.92 23.58 -2.16
C SER A 415 54.84 24.20 -1.09
N ASP A 416 55.04 23.53 0.05
CA ASP A 416 55.96 23.96 1.10
C ASP A 416 57.42 23.56 0.80
N PRO A 417 58.42 24.23 1.40
CA PRO A 417 59.79 23.75 1.38
C PRO A 417 59.90 22.41 2.12
N ARG A 418 60.66 21.47 1.54
CA ARG A 418 60.90 20.13 2.07
C ARG A 418 62.40 19.86 2.16
N THR A 419 62.84 19.26 3.26
CA THR A 419 64.16 18.65 3.37
C THR A 419 64.14 17.29 2.68
N ALA A 420 64.84 17.15 1.57
CA ALA A 420 65.12 15.85 0.97
C ALA A 420 66.38 15.22 1.60
N THR A 421 66.38 13.90 1.78
CA THR A 421 67.53 13.08 2.21
C THR A 421 67.59 11.78 1.42
N VAL A 422 68.79 11.19 1.28
CA VAL A 422 68.96 9.88 0.63
C VAL A 422 69.72 8.92 1.53
N SER A 423 69.17 7.72 1.73
CA SER A 423 69.83 6.58 2.35
C SER A 423 70.14 5.51 1.31
N ILE A 424 71.24 4.77 1.52
CA ILE A 424 71.69 3.67 0.65
C ILE A 424 71.79 2.40 1.49
N SER A 425 71.26 1.28 1.00
CA SER A 425 71.31 -0.04 1.64
C SER A 425 71.74 -1.13 0.65
N GLY A 426 72.26 -2.26 1.15
CA GLY A 426 72.72 -3.38 0.30
C GLY A 426 74.08 -3.19 -0.40
N ALA A 427 74.78 -2.08 -0.17
CA ALA A 427 76.09 -1.81 -0.78
C ALA A 427 77.14 -2.91 -0.50
N PRO A 428 78.13 -3.13 -1.39
CA PRO A 428 79.05 -4.28 -1.30
C PRO A 428 79.81 -4.35 0.04
N PRO A 429 80.10 -5.55 0.59
CA PRO A 429 80.79 -5.69 1.86
C PRO A 429 82.14 -4.96 1.90
N GLY A 430 82.26 -3.95 2.78
CA GLY A 430 83.46 -3.13 2.91
C GLY A 430 83.56 -1.93 1.95
N ALA A 431 82.54 -1.66 1.13
CA ALA A 431 82.47 -0.46 0.31
C ALA A 431 82.19 0.80 1.16
N VAL A 432 82.77 1.94 0.77
CA VAL A 432 82.52 3.24 1.40
C VAL A 432 81.53 4.01 0.54
N VAL A 433 80.32 4.18 1.05
CA VAL A 433 79.25 4.94 0.39
C VAL A 433 79.22 6.37 0.91
N LYS A 434 79.06 7.34 0.00
CA LYS A 434 78.97 8.77 0.32
C LYS A 434 77.90 9.44 -0.53
N VAL A 435 76.90 10.03 0.12
CA VAL A 435 75.91 10.92 -0.51
C VAL A 435 76.36 12.37 -0.28
N THR A 436 76.35 13.20 -1.34
CA THR A 436 76.75 14.62 -1.28
C THR A 436 75.77 15.48 -2.08
N PRO A 437 75.14 16.52 -1.48
CA PRO A 437 75.11 16.84 -0.05
C PRO A 437 74.37 15.77 0.77
N ALA A 438 74.44 15.82 2.10
CA ALA A 438 73.73 14.85 2.95
C ALA A 438 72.20 15.08 3.00
N SER A 439 71.77 16.31 2.74
CA SER A 439 70.38 16.72 2.56
C SER A 439 70.27 17.86 1.54
N LEU A 440 69.08 18.08 1.00
CA LEU A 440 68.76 19.23 0.14
C LEU A 440 67.52 19.93 0.69
N GLU A 441 67.62 21.24 0.92
CA GLU A 441 66.46 22.09 1.14
C GLU A 441 65.85 22.48 -0.21
N LEU A 442 64.67 21.93 -0.53
CA LEU A 442 63.98 22.17 -1.79
C LEU A 442 62.71 22.98 -1.54
N SER A 443 62.65 24.21 -2.04
CA SER A 443 61.38 24.94 -2.13
C SER A 443 60.36 24.16 -2.98
N GLY A 444 59.07 24.27 -2.69
CA GLY A 444 58.03 23.54 -3.43
C GLY A 444 58.05 23.81 -4.95
N ASP A 445 57.97 22.72 -5.73
CA ASP A 445 58.21 22.60 -7.18
C ASP A 445 59.66 22.83 -7.64
N ALA A 446 60.65 22.82 -6.74
CA ALA A 446 62.07 22.84 -7.11
C ALA A 446 62.70 21.43 -7.17
N SER A 447 63.55 21.24 -8.16
CA SER A 447 64.44 20.10 -8.29
C SER A 447 65.83 20.38 -7.73
N GLY A 448 66.51 19.35 -7.23
CA GLY A 448 67.93 19.36 -6.87
C GLY A 448 68.57 17.99 -7.05
N THR A 449 69.89 17.90 -6.93
CA THR A 449 70.65 16.68 -7.24
C THR A 449 71.52 16.20 -6.08
N PHE A 450 71.41 14.91 -5.79
CA PHE A 450 72.35 14.19 -4.92
C PHE A 450 73.40 13.49 -5.77
N SER A 451 74.67 13.67 -5.44
CA SER A 451 75.75 12.82 -5.94
C SER A 451 75.94 11.63 -5.00
N ILE A 452 75.76 10.42 -5.52
CA ILE A 452 75.98 9.17 -4.80
C ILE A 452 77.31 8.61 -5.28
N SER A 453 78.27 8.40 -4.38
CA SER A 453 79.56 7.78 -4.68
C SER A 453 79.81 6.53 -3.84
N ILE A 454 80.45 5.53 -4.44
CA ILE A 454 80.74 4.22 -3.83
C ILE A 454 82.20 3.84 -4.15
N GLU A 455 83.08 3.84 -3.15
CA GLU A 455 84.43 3.27 -3.27
C GLU A 455 84.42 1.78 -2.90
N LEU A 456 84.98 0.92 -3.75
CA LEU A 456 85.10 -0.51 -3.49
C LEU A 456 86.41 -0.89 -2.77
N PRO A 457 86.38 -1.91 -1.88
CA PRO A 457 87.59 -2.45 -1.28
C PRO A 457 88.39 -3.30 -2.28
N PRO A 458 89.72 -3.41 -2.14
CA PRO A 458 90.53 -4.26 -2.99
C PRO A 458 90.17 -5.75 -2.84
N GLY A 459 90.18 -6.48 -3.95
CA GLY A 459 90.06 -7.95 -3.94
C GLY A 459 88.64 -8.52 -4.04
N LEU A 460 87.63 -7.70 -4.39
CA LEU A 460 86.33 -8.23 -4.78
C LEU A 460 86.46 -9.13 -6.05
N PRO A 461 85.71 -10.24 -6.12
CA PRO A 461 85.74 -11.14 -7.27
C PRO A 461 85.21 -10.46 -8.54
N ALA A 462 86.05 -10.39 -9.57
CA ALA A 462 85.66 -9.93 -10.90
C ALA A 462 84.54 -10.79 -11.52
N SER A 463 83.76 -10.21 -12.42
CA SER A 463 82.49 -10.75 -12.96
C SER A 463 81.36 -10.97 -11.94
N THR A 464 81.44 -10.32 -10.77
CA THR A 464 80.36 -10.31 -9.77
C THR A 464 79.55 -9.01 -9.85
N SER A 465 78.22 -9.15 -9.72
CA SER A 465 77.27 -8.03 -9.67
C SER A 465 76.66 -7.90 -8.27
N TYR A 466 76.58 -6.68 -7.76
CA TYR A 466 76.09 -6.35 -6.42
C TYR A 466 74.87 -5.41 -6.50
N PRO A 467 73.66 -5.85 -6.11
CA PRO A 467 72.49 -4.99 -6.05
C PRO A 467 72.50 -4.10 -4.80
N PHE A 468 72.05 -2.85 -4.90
CA PHE A 468 71.91 -1.93 -3.77
C PHE A 468 70.73 -0.96 -3.98
N THR A 469 70.04 -0.61 -2.90
CA THR A 469 68.86 0.27 -2.90
C THR A 469 69.25 1.70 -2.55
N ALA A 470 68.65 2.68 -3.22
CA ALA A 470 68.67 4.09 -2.84
C ALA A 470 67.26 4.56 -2.51
N THR A 471 67.06 5.12 -1.31
CA THR A 471 65.77 5.61 -0.82
C THR A 471 65.84 7.11 -0.58
N VAL A 472 64.99 7.87 -1.26
CA VAL A 472 64.73 9.29 -1.03
C VAL A 472 63.66 9.44 0.04
N SER A 473 63.84 10.37 0.97
CA SER A 473 62.79 10.82 1.90
C SER A 473 62.61 12.34 1.78
N PHE A 474 61.37 12.84 1.80
CA PHE A 474 61.04 14.27 1.83
C PHE A 474 60.28 14.60 3.12
N ALA A 475 60.86 15.41 4.00
CA ALA A 475 60.25 15.86 5.26
C ALA A 475 59.85 17.34 5.22
N ASP A 476 58.77 17.72 5.90
CA ASP A 476 58.49 19.12 6.26
C ASP A 476 59.07 19.52 7.63
N ALA A 477 59.00 20.82 7.92
CA ALA A 477 59.32 21.39 9.23
C ALA A 477 58.40 20.90 10.38
N GLY A 478 57.33 20.14 10.09
CA GLY A 478 56.49 19.45 11.08
C GLY A 478 56.92 18.00 11.36
N GLY A 479 57.82 17.44 10.54
CA GLY A 479 58.32 16.08 10.65
C GLY A 479 57.53 15.01 9.89
N ALA A 480 56.50 15.38 9.10
CA ALA A 480 55.81 14.41 8.24
C ALA A 480 56.65 14.11 6.99
N SER A 481 56.85 12.81 6.70
CA SER A 481 57.75 12.36 5.64
C SER A 481 57.09 11.43 4.62
N THR A 482 57.39 11.65 3.33
CA THR A 482 57.11 10.70 2.25
C THR A 482 58.41 10.09 1.73
N GLN A 483 58.36 8.86 1.20
CA GLN A 483 59.55 8.12 0.75
C GLN A 483 59.37 7.56 -0.67
N THR A 484 60.49 7.31 -1.37
CA THR A 484 60.53 6.69 -2.71
C THR A 484 61.87 5.99 -2.89
N SER A 485 61.87 4.75 -3.39
CA SER A 485 63.09 3.92 -3.53
C SER A 485 63.31 3.47 -4.97
N ALA A 486 64.57 3.23 -5.34
CA ALA A 486 64.96 2.51 -6.55
C ALA A 486 66.17 1.61 -6.26
N VAL A 487 66.36 0.57 -7.06
CA VAL A 487 67.47 -0.38 -6.91
C VAL A 487 68.38 -0.37 -8.12
N TYR A 488 69.67 -0.44 -7.83
CA TYR A 488 70.79 -0.38 -8.76
C TYR A 488 71.59 -1.67 -8.69
N THR A 489 72.34 -2.00 -9.74
CA THR A 489 73.28 -3.12 -9.74
C THR A 489 74.65 -2.66 -10.20
N LEU A 490 75.69 -3.00 -9.43
CA LEU A 490 77.08 -2.64 -9.68
C LEU A 490 77.88 -3.87 -10.11
N ALA A 491 78.43 -3.87 -11.34
CA ALA A 491 79.18 -4.98 -11.91
C ALA A 491 80.70 -4.70 -11.91
N VAL A 492 81.49 -5.64 -11.38
CA VAL A 492 82.95 -5.49 -11.23
C VAL A 492 83.72 -6.19 -12.36
N GLY A 493 84.40 -5.41 -13.20
CA GLY A 493 85.45 -5.86 -14.12
C GLY A 493 85.02 -6.60 -15.39
N SER A 494 84.83 -5.88 -16.50
CA SER A 494 84.97 -6.43 -17.87
C SER A 494 85.31 -5.34 -18.89
N THR A 495 86.17 -5.64 -19.88
CA THR A 495 86.43 -4.75 -21.03
C THR A 495 85.36 -4.95 -22.11
N PRO A 496 84.71 -3.90 -22.62
CA PRO A 496 83.59 -4.03 -23.55
C PRO A 496 84.04 -4.29 -25.00
N SER A 497 83.18 -4.94 -25.78
CA SER A 497 83.33 -5.17 -27.22
C SER A 497 81.99 -5.24 -27.93
N ALA A 498 81.84 -4.39 -28.95
CA ALA A 498 80.59 -3.97 -29.59
C ALA A 498 79.66 -3.12 -28.70
N VAL A 499 79.03 -2.14 -29.36
CA VAL A 499 78.07 -1.19 -28.79
C VAL A 499 76.74 -1.38 -29.53
N TYR A 500 75.66 -1.61 -28.78
CA TYR A 500 74.31 -1.54 -29.33
C TYR A 500 73.70 -0.16 -29.03
N SER A 501 73.10 0.46 -30.04
CA SER A 501 72.53 1.82 -29.97
C SER A 501 71.01 1.77 -29.89
N GLY A 502 70.46 1.86 -28.67
CA GLY A 502 69.03 1.97 -28.42
C GLY A 502 68.24 0.67 -28.54
N THR A 503 67.51 0.33 -27.48
CA THR A 503 66.52 -0.74 -27.45
C THR A 503 65.24 -0.24 -26.77
N SER A 504 64.15 -1.00 -26.90
CA SER A 504 62.92 -0.85 -26.13
C SER A 504 62.57 -2.20 -25.50
N THR A 505 62.10 -2.21 -24.25
CA THR A 505 61.66 -3.42 -23.54
C THR A 505 60.20 -3.27 -23.12
N SER A 506 59.42 -4.35 -23.22
CA SER A 506 58.02 -4.39 -22.81
C SER A 506 57.68 -5.70 -22.09
N PHE A 507 56.95 -5.62 -20.97
CA PHE A 507 56.40 -6.79 -20.28
C PHE A 507 55.29 -7.44 -21.11
N PHE A 508 55.19 -8.77 -21.04
CA PHE A 508 54.21 -9.54 -21.80
C PHE A 508 53.62 -10.68 -20.96
N GLY A 509 52.31 -10.66 -20.72
CA GLY A 509 51.56 -11.81 -20.17
C GLY A 509 51.70 -12.10 -18.67
N ALA A 510 52.41 -11.27 -17.89
CA ALA A 510 52.42 -11.39 -16.43
C ALA A 510 51.11 -10.83 -15.82
N PRO A 511 50.48 -11.53 -14.85
CA PRO A 511 49.31 -11.03 -14.12
C PRO A 511 49.68 -9.93 -13.10
N ASP A 512 48.69 -9.09 -12.77
CA ASP A 512 48.78 -7.96 -11.84
C ASP A 512 48.71 -8.36 -10.35
N HIS A 513 48.34 -9.61 -10.05
CA HIS A 513 48.19 -10.11 -8.68
C HIS A 513 48.77 -11.52 -8.55
N GLY A 514 49.30 -11.86 -7.37
CA GLY A 514 49.91 -13.15 -7.08
C GLY A 514 49.76 -13.58 -5.63
N ALA A 515 49.74 -14.90 -5.40
CA ALA A 515 49.69 -15.49 -4.06
C ALA A 515 51.03 -16.14 -3.69
N ILE A 516 51.42 -16.07 -2.43
CA ILE A 516 52.63 -16.75 -1.91
C ILE A 516 52.57 -18.25 -2.23
N GLY A 517 53.65 -18.80 -2.79
CA GLY A 517 53.75 -20.19 -3.24
C GLY A 517 53.13 -20.49 -4.61
N SER A 518 52.46 -19.54 -5.26
CA SER A 518 51.99 -19.70 -6.65
C SER A 518 53.14 -19.55 -7.66
N THR A 519 53.01 -20.15 -8.85
CA THR A 519 54.03 -20.08 -9.91
C THR A 519 53.49 -19.35 -11.12
N MET A 520 54.19 -18.30 -11.54
CA MET A 520 53.87 -17.45 -12.70
C MET A 520 54.96 -17.53 -13.78
N GLN A 521 54.61 -17.13 -15.01
CA GLN A 521 55.60 -16.91 -16.07
C GLN A 521 55.90 -15.41 -16.15
N LEU A 522 57.16 -15.05 -16.03
CA LEU A 522 57.66 -13.72 -16.34
C LEU A 522 58.15 -13.74 -17.80
N ALA A 523 57.64 -12.85 -18.63
CA ALA A 523 58.09 -12.71 -20.00
C ALA A 523 58.14 -11.24 -20.43
N ALA A 524 59.13 -10.91 -21.25
CA ALA A 524 59.28 -9.60 -21.85
C ALA A 524 59.80 -9.70 -23.30
N LYS A 525 59.51 -8.69 -24.10
CA LYS A 525 59.98 -8.51 -25.47
C LYS A 525 60.94 -7.34 -25.55
N VAL A 526 61.96 -7.48 -26.42
CA VAL A 526 62.96 -6.44 -26.67
C VAL A 526 62.98 -6.14 -28.16
N GLU A 527 62.92 -4.86 -28.50
CA GLU A 527 63.02 -4.37 -29.87
C GLU A 527 64.22 -3.44 -30.02
N ASP A 528 64.84 -3.43 -31.20
CA ASP A 528 65.81 -2.41 -31.58
C ASP A 528 65.14 -1.12 -32.08
N TYR A 529 65.95 -0.12 -32.42
CA TYR A 529 65.45 1.16 -32.95
C TYR A 529 64.76 1.05 -34.33
N ALA A 530 64.81 -0.10 -34.99
CA ALA A 530 64.09 -0.40 -36.24
C ALA A 530 62.81 -1.23 -36.01
N HIS A 531 62.40 -1.44 -34.75
CA HIS A 531 61.31 -2.35 -34.34
C HIS A 531 61.54 -3.82 -34.73
N ALA A 532 62.78 -4.24 -34.93
CA ALA A 532 63.10 -5.65 -35.06
C ALA A 532 63.22 -6.29 -33.66
N GLN A 533 62.57 -7.44 -33.46
CA GLN A 533 62.67 -8.20 -32.22
C GLN A 533 64.09 -8.73 -32.02
N VAL A 534 64.68 -8.45 -30.86
CA VAL A 534 66.06 -8.80 -30.51
C VAL A 534 66.10 -10.24 -30.01
N GLN A 535 66.79 -11.12 -30.74
CA GLN A 535 66.80 -12.58 -30.52
C GLN A 535 68.06 -13.10 -29.81
N GLU A 536 68.93 -12.21 -29.34
CA GLU A 536 70.16 -12.54 -28.60
C GLU A 536 70.23 -11.74 -27.30
N GLY A 537 71.06 -12.22 -26.36
CA GLY A 537 71.30 -11.53 -25.09
C GLY A 537 70.48 -12.06 -23.91
N THR A 538 70.36 -11.24 -22.88
CA THR A 538 69.79 -11.62 -21.58
C THR A 538 68.92 -10.49 -21.00
N ILE A 539 67.75 -10.84 -20.46
CA ILE A 539 66.99 -9.99 -19.53
C ILE A 539 67.25 -10.44 -18.10
N VAL A 540 67.38 -9.49 -17.18
CA VAL A 540 67.27 -9.72 -15.72
C VAL A 540 65.87 -9.32 -15.27
N PHE A 541 65.24 -10.17 -14.46
CA PHE A 541 64.02 -9.83 -13.73
C PHE A 541 64.32 -9.67 -12.24
N ASP A 542 63.78 -8.62 -11.63
CA ASP A 542 63.82 -8.35 -10.19
C ASP A 542 62.44 -7.87 -9.70
N ILE A 543 62.18 -7.97 -8.39
CA ILE A 543 60.97 -7.47 -7.73
C ILE A 543 61.38 -6.60 -6.55
N ASP A 544 60.98 -5.34 -6.57
CA ASP A 544 61.49 -4.28 -5.67
C ASP A 544 63.03 -4.22 -5.62
N GLY A 545 63.70 -4.66 -6.70
CA GLY A 545 65.16 -4.82 -6.77
C GLY A 545 65.74 -6.12 -6.21
N PHE A 546 64.94 -6.99 -5.61
CA PHE A 546 65.37 -8.35 -5.28
C PHE A 546 65.43 -9.19 -6.56
N SER A 547 66.64 -9.56 -6.99
CA SER A 547 66.86 -10.32 -8.22
C SER A 547 66.12 -11.67 -8.19
N ILE A 548 65.11 -11.80 -9.03
CA ILE A 548 64.39 -13.05 -9.26
C ILE A 548 65.27 -13.99 -10.11
N GLY A 549 66.12 -13.42 -10.98
CA GLY A 549 67.01 -14.12 -11.92
C GLY A 549 66.75 -13.79 -13.39
N SER A 550 67.64 -14.28 -14.26
CA SER A 550 67.69 -13.90 -15.68
C SER A 550 67.04 -14.90 -16.65
N ALA A 551 66.71 -14.44 -17.85
CA ALA A 551 66.22 -15.22 -18.98
C ALA A 551 66.97 -14.87 -20.28
N THR A 552 67.17 -15.87 -21.13
CA THR A 552 67.58 -15.71 -22.53
C THR A 552 66.35 -15.71 -23.46
N TYR A 553 66.52 -15.32 -24.72
CA TYR A 553 65.46 -15.38 -25.72
C TYR A 553 65.00 -16.82 -25.98
N ASP A 554 63.69 -17.07 -25.91
CA ASP A 554 63.05 -18.31 -26.37
C ASP A 554 62.36 -18.07 -27.73
N ALA A 555 62.76 -18.88 -28.72
CA ALA A 555 62.20 -18.84 -30.06
C ALA A 555 60.79 -19.48 -30.16
N ALA A 556 60.35 -20.26 -29.17
CA ALA A 556 59.01 -20.84 -29.16
C ALA A 556 57.94 -19.86 -28.66
N SER A 557 58.21 -19.11 -27.58
CA SER A 557 57.34 -18.02 -27.11
C SER A 557 57.53 -16.71 -27.87
N GLY A 558 58.69 -16.50 -28.51
CA GLY A 558 59.07 -15.23 -29.12
C GLY A 558 59.29 -14.12 -28.07
N THR A 559 59.81 -14.50 -26.89
CA THR A 559 60.05 -13.61 -25.75
C THR A 559 61.29 -14.06 -24.97
N PHE A 560 61.84 -13.18 -24.14
CA PHE A 560 62.72 -13.59 -23.05
C PHE A 560 61.82 -13.99 -21.89
N SER A 561 61.76 -15.28 -21.55
CA SER A 561 60.78 -15.82 -20.59
C SER A 561 61.38 -16.78 -19.57
N ARG A 562 60.76 -16.84 -18.39
CA ARG A 562 61.10 -17.80 -17.33
C ARG A 562 59.97 -17.97 -16.31
N SER A 563 59.92 -19.14 -15.70
CA SER A 563 59.02 -19.42 -14.58
C SER A 563 59.61 -18.90 -13.26
N TRP A 564 58.74 -18.39 -12.39
CA TRP A 564 59.06 -17.97 -11.03
C TRP A 564 57.96 -18.40 -10.08
N THR A 565 58.35 -19.03 -8.96
CA THR A 565 57.45 -19.32 -7.84
C THR A 565 57.60 -18.21 -6.80
N ILE A 566 56.49 -17.55 -6.47
CA ILE A 566 56.44 -16.44 -5.54
C ILE A 566 56.88 -16.94 -4.15
N PRO A 567 57.97 -16.41 -3.57
CA PRO A 567 58.45 -16.81 -2.26
C PRO A 567 57.64 -16.13 -1.14
N ASP A 568 58.09 -16.29 0.10
CA ASP A 568 57.49 -15.68 1.29
C ASP A 568 57.80 -14.16 1.33
N LEU A 569 57.13 -13.40 0.46
CA LEU A 569 57.20 -11.94 0.37
C LEU A 569 56.30 -11.28 1.44
N SER A 570 56.53 -10.00 1.70
CA SER A 570 55.54 -9.17 2.41
C SER A 570 54.24 -9.07 1.60
N LEU A 571 53.20 -8.55 2.25
CA LEU A 571 51.88 -8.37 1.62
C LEU A 571 51.72 -6.93 1.15
N GLY A 572 51.01 -6.72 0.04
CA GLY A 572 50.75 -5.39 -0.53
C GLY A 572 51.22 -5.26 -1.97
N HIS A 573 51.47 -4.01 -2.39
CA HIS A 573 51.93 -3.68 -3.74
C HIS A 573 53.45 -3.86 -3.89
N HIS A 574 53.86 -4.49 -4.99
CA HIS A 574 55.25 -4.69 -5.39
C HIS A 574 55.43 -4.31 -6.87
N VAL A 575 56.67 -4.01 -7.29
CA VAL A 575 56.99 -3.72 -8.69
C VAL A 575 57.99 -4.72 -9.23
N ILE A 576 57.57 -5.48 -10.25
CA ILE A 576 58.48 -6.31 -11.05
C ILE A 576 59.16 -5.43 -12.10
N HIS A 577 60.48 -5.50 -12.18
CA HIS A 577 61.27 -4.89 -13.25
C HIS A 577 61.77 -5.96 -14.23
N ALA A 578 61.89 -5.58 -15.50
CA ALA A 578 62.58 -6.34 -16.54
C ALA A 578 63.61 -5.42 -17.21
N ALA A 579 64.90 -5.79 -17.16
CA ALA A 579 65.99 -4.98 -17.70
C ALA A 579 66.81 -5.79 -18.74
N TYR A 580 66.90 -5.28 -19.97
CA TYR A 580 67.72 -5.92 -21.01
C TYR A 580 69.20 -5.53 -20.87
N GLN A 581 70.05 -6.55 -20.68
CA GLN A 581 71.49 -6.41 -20.39
C GLN A 581 72.38 -6.62 -21.61
N GLY A 582 71.82 -6.84 -22.80
CA GLY A 582 72.60 -7.14 -23.99
C GLY A 582 73.15 -8.57 -24.01
N LYS A 583 74.18 -8.78 -24.85
CA LYS A 583 74.93 -10.03 -25.00
C LYS A 583 76.24 -9.96 -24.23
N THR A 584 76.64 -11.05 -23.58
CA THR A 584 77.86 -11.13 -22.76
C THR A 584 79.08 -10.60 -23.52
N GLY A 585 79.68 -9.52 -23.00
CA GLY A 585 80.83 -8.83 -23.59
C GLY A 585 80.53 -7.51 -24.29
N SER A 586 79.26 -7.18 -24.58
CA SER A 586 78.86 -5.93 -25.26
C SER A 586 78.35 -4.86 -24.31
N VAL A 587 78.48 -3.60 -24.72
CA VAL A 587 77.86 -2.44 -24.04
C VAL A 587 76.54 -2.10 -24.72
N VAL A 588 75.48 -2.00 -23.93
CA VAL A 588 74.21 -1.40 -24.36
C VAL A 588 74.24 0.07 -23.96
N LEU A 589 74.25 0.98 -24.95
CA LEU A 589 73.99 2.38 -24.66
C LEU A 589 72.47 2.55 -24.51
N ASN A 590 72.06 3.00 -23.32
CA ASN A 590 70.68 3.04 -22.84
C ASN A 590 70.04 1.63 -22.78
N PRO A 591 70.35 0.82 -21.74
CA PRO A 591 69.63 -0.42 -21.49
C PRO A 591 68.15 -0.11 -21.26
N SER A 592 67.28 -0.77 -22.00
CA SER A 592 65.84 -0.58 -21.86
C SER A 592 65.29 -1.40 -20.71
N THR A 593 64.30 -0.82 -20.03
CA THR A 593 63.59 -1.42 -18.91
C THR A 593 62.09 -1.36 -19.14
N ALA A 594 61.37 -2.28 -18.49
CA ALA A 594 59.94 -2.20 -18.29
C ALA A 594 59.61 -2.45 -16.81
N THR A 595 58.45 -1.98 -16.37
CA THR A 595 57.87 -2.25 -15.04
C THR A 595 56.51 -2.92 -15.18
N LYS A 596 56.15 -3.72 -14.18
CA LYS A 596 54.84 -4.34 -14.03
C LYS A 596 54.49 -4.43 -12.56
N ASP A 597 53.37 -3.84 -12.17
CA ASP A 597 52.83 -3.96 -10.82
C ASP A 597 52.41 -5.40 -10.51
N LEU A 598 52.64 -5.83 -9.27
CA LEU A 598 52.22 -7.12 -8.73
C LEU A 598 51.78 -6.95 -7.28
N ASP A 599 50.48 -7.10 -6.99
CA ASP A 599 50.02 -7.17 -5.61
C ASP A 599 50.17 -8.60 -5.06
N ILE A 600 50.83 -8.72 -3.90
CA ILE A 600 50.99 -9.98 -3.17
C ILE A 600 49.96 -10.09 -2.06
N ALA A 601 49.13 -11.12 -2.19
CA ALA A 601 48.17 -11.55 -1.19
C ALA A 601 48.60 -12.88 -0.53
N PRO A 602 48.30 -13.10 0.76
CA PRO A 602 48.29 -14.45 1.33
C PRO A 602 47.27 -15.37 0.64
N ALA A 603 47.34 -16.67 0.94
CA ALA A 603 46.33 -17.62 0.50
C ALA A 603 44.94 -17.31 1.12
N PRO A 604 43.85 -17.35 0.33
CA PRO A 604 42.49 -17.22 0.86
C PRO A 604 42.18 -18.28 1.92
N PRO A 605 41.28 -17.99 2.87
CA PRO A 605 41.01 -18.88 3.99
C PRO A 605 40.25 -20.14 3.53
N PRO A 606 40.32 -21.24 4.29
CA PRO A 606 39.49 -22.42 4.01
C PRO A 606 38.00 -22.08 4.10
N ALA A 607 37.14 -22.89 3.46
CA ALA A 607 35.70 -22.71 3.56
C ALA A 607 35.22 -22.89 5.03
N PRO A 608 34.26 -22.09 5.53
CA PRO A 608 33.70 -22.24 6.86
C PRO A 608 33.30 -23.68 7.16
N ALA A 609 33.93 -24.29 8.17
CA ALA A 609 33.83 -25.73 8.43
C ALA A 609 32.40 -26.20 8.80
N SER A 610 31.58 -25.29 9.33
CA SER A 610 30.14 -25.48 9.48
C SER A 610 29.41 -24.13 9.57
N VAL A 611 28.16 -24.13 9.11
CA VAL A 611 27.19 -23.05 9.32
C VAL A 611 26.10 -23.60 10.22
N GLY A 612 25.93 -23.02 11.41
CA GLY A 612 25.05 -23.49 12.49
C GLY A 612 23.55 -23.33 12.25
N VAL A 613 23.11 -23.28 10.99
CA VAL A 613 21.69 -23.28 10.59
C VAL A 613 21.45 -24.55 9.77
N PRO A 614 20.42 -25.36 10.09
CA PRO A 614 20.10 -26.55 9.30
C PRO A 614 19.70 -26.22 7.86
N ASP A 615 20.07 -27.09 6.91
CA ASP A 615 19.60 -26.98 5.53
C ASP A 615 18.08 -27.21 5.45
N GLY A 616 17.38 -26.34 4.72
CA GLY A 616 15.92 -26.29 4.67
C GLY A 616 15.26 -25.59 5.86
N ALA A 617 16.01 -24.91 6.73
CA ALA A 617 15.43 -24.15 7.85
C ALA A 617 14.45 -23.06 7.38
N SER A 618 13.43 -22.79 8.19
CA SER A 618 12.43 -21.76 7.89
C SER A 618 12.16 -20.83 9.07
N SER A 619 11.85 -19.57 8.75
CA SER A 619 11.42 -18.54 9.71
C SER A 619 10.12 -17.87 9.27
N ALA A 620 9.39 -17.29 10.24
CA ALA A 620 8.17 -16.51 10.04
C ALA A 620 8.33 -15.01 10.38
N ASP A 621 9.43 -14.63 11.04
CA ASP A 621 9.82 -13.22 11.27
C ASP A 621 10.97 -12.77 10.34
N GLY A 622 11.58 -13.71 9.61
CA GLY A 622 12.70 -13.47 8.71
C GLY A 622 14.08 -13.54 9.39
N GLY A 623 14.14 -13.64 10.72
CA GLY A 623 15.37 -13.72 11.48
C GLY A 623 16.02 -15.10 11.43
N PHE A 624 17.34 -15.11 11.21
CA PHE A 624 18.21 -16.27 11.43
C PHE A 624 19.49 -15.84 12.14
N THR A 625 20.03 -16.70 13.00
CA THR A 625 21.32 -16.48 13.67
C THR A 625 22.30 -17.55 13.22
N LEU A 626 23.07 -17.22 12.18
CA LEU A 626 24.15 -18.09 11.72
C LEU A 626 25.31 -18.01 12.70
N HIS A 627 26.00 -19.11 12.92
CA HIS A 627 27.17 -19.19 13.78
C HIS A 627 28.09 -20.30 13.26
N GLY A 628 29.36 -20.28 13.66
CA GLY A 628 30.33 -21.27 13.23
C GLY A 628 31.73 -20.98 13.76
N THR A 629 32.72 -21.57 13.09
CA THR A 629 34.15 -21.39 13.40
C THR A 629 34.94 -21.05 12.14
N GLY A 630 36.08 -20.38 12.33
CA GLY A 630 37.05 -20.03 11.29
C GLY A 630 38.30 -19.36 11.88
N THR A 631 39.02 -18.60 11.07
CA THR A 631 40.30 -17.98 11.42
C THR A 631 40.13 -16.72 12.28
N PRO A 632 40.71 -16.63 13.50
CA PRO A 632 40.58 -15.46 14.36
C PRO A 632 41.00 -14.14 13.68
N GLY A 633 40.11 -13.14 13.68
CA GLY A 633 40.32 -11.84 13.04
C GLY A 633 39.82 -11.73 11.60
N ASP A 634 39.52 -12.84 10.93
CA ASP A 634 38.91 -12.82 9.60
C ASP A 634 37.44 -12.37 9.66
N THR A 635 36.84 -12.09 8.50
CA THR A 635 35.46 -11.63 8.36
C THR A 635 34.62 -12.65 7.60
N ILE A 636 33.54 -13.11 8.22
CA ILE A 636 32.49 -13.88 7.57
C ILE A 636 31.55 -12.95 6.82
N SER A 637 31.23 -13.32 5.58
CA SER A 637 30.19 -12.72 4.75
C SER A 637 29.07 -13.73 4.50
N VAL A 638 27.81 -13.33 4.71
CA VAL A 638 26.63 -14.16 4.46
C VAL A 638 25.87 -13.58 3.26
N VAL A 639 25.86 -14.31 2.15
CA VAL A 639 25.31 -13.86 0.87
C VAL A 639 24.06 -14.66 0.53
N ALA A 640 22.89 -14.02 0.44
CA ALA A 640 21.63 -14.64 0.04
C ALA A 640 21.35 -14.36 -1.45
N ASN A 641 21.29 -15.40 -2.28
CA ASN A 641 21.01 -15.29 -3.72
C ASN A 641 21.90 -14.25 -4.47
N GLY A 642 23.13 -14.03 -4.01
CA GLY A 642 24.08 -13.04 -4.57
C GLY A 642 24.12 -11.67 -3.87
N VAL A 643 23.24 -11.40 -2.91
CA VAL A 643 23.20 -10.15 -2.11
C VAL A 643 23.78 -10.38 -0.72
N LEU A 644 24.66 -9.53 -0.22
CA LEU A 644 25.15 -9.62 1.16
C LEU A 644 24.03 -9.27 2.15
N VAL A 645 23.70 -10.19 3.06
CA VAL A 645 22.61 -10.04 4.06
C VAL A 645 23.09 -10.08 5.50
N GLY A 646 24.38 -10.33 5.72
CA GLY A 646 25.01 -10.28 7.03
C GLY A 646 26.52 -10.42 6.96
N SER A 647 27.18 -10.04 8.05
CA SER A 647 28.61 -10.22 8.25
C SER A 647 28.93 -10.31 9.73
N ALA A 648 30.03 -10.98 10.08
CA ALA A 648 30.55 -11.04 11.44
C ALA A 648 32.08 -11.20 11.39
N THR A 649 32.81 -10.51 12.26
CA THR A 649 34.22 -10.82 12.52
C THR A 649 34.32 -12.10 13.34
N ILE A 650 35.38 -12.87 13.09
CA ILE A 650 35.72 -14.07 13.85
C ILE A 650 36.51 -13.65 15.10
N ASP A 651 36.08 -14.10 16.27
CA ASP A 651 36.66 -13.75 17.56
C ASP A 651 38.03 -14.41 17.83
N SER A 652 38.68 -14.03 18.93
CA SER A 652 39.97 -14.58 19.34
C SER A 652 39.93 -16.06 19.78
N GLU A 653 38.74 -16.67 19.87
CA GLU A 653 38.55 -18.11 20.09
C GLU A 653 38.26 -18.87 18.78
N GLY A 654 38.24 -18.18 17.63
CA GLY A 654 37.96 -18.76 16.31
C GLY A 654 36.47 -19.00 16.05
N LYS A 655 35.57 -18.30 16.75
CA LYS A 655 34.11 -18.42 16.60
C LYS A 655 33.52 -17.17 15.98
N TRP A 656 32.34 -17.30 15.39
CA TRP A 656 31.58 -16.17 14.86
C TRP A 656 30.08 -16.36 15.02
N THR A 657 29.33 -15.27 14.97
CA THR A 657 27.86 -15.27 14.97
C THR A 657 27.35 -14.07 14.16
N ALA A 658 26.60 -14.36 13.10
CA ALA A 658 26.02 -13.40 12.17
C ALA A 658 24.48 -13.48 12.22
N PRO A 659 23.80 -12.54 12.90
CA PRO A 659 22.36 -12.39 12.77
C PRO A 659 22.03 -11.80 11.38
N ILE A 660 21.03 -12.36 10.71
CA ILE A 660 20.50 -11.86 9.44
C ILE A 660 18.98 -11.73 9.51
N ALA A 661 18.45 -10.80 8.72
CA ALA A 661 17.00 -10.64 8.51
C ALA A 661 16.70 -10.72 7.02
N LEU A 662 15.78 -11.61 6.65
CA LEU A 662 15.39 -11.87 5.26
C LEU A 662 13.90 -11.57 5.07
N SER A 663 13.55 -11.00 3.92
CA SER A 663 12.14 -10.83 3.52
C SER A 663 11.52 -12.19 3.12
N PRO A 664 10.18 -12.29 2.99
CA PRO A 664 9.54 -13.53 2.55
C PRO A 664 10.04 -14.02 1.17
N GLY A 665 10.49 -15.27 1.10
CA GLY A 665 11.15 -15.83 -0.08
C GLY A 665 11.91 -17.13 0.18
N ALA A 666 12.52 -17.68 -0.87
CA ALA A 666 13.48 -18.80 -0.79
C ALA A 666 14.90 -18.28 -1.05
N TYR A 667 15.87 -18.71 -0.24
CA TYR A 667 17.24 -18.20 -0.29
C TYR A 667 18.24 -19.35 -0.22
N LYS A 668 19.15 -19.39 -1.19
CA LYS A 668 20.44 -20.04 -1.02
C LYS A 668 21.34 -19.04 -0.32
N LEU A 669 21.73 -19.34 0.92
CA LEU A 669 22.78 -18.62 1.63
C LEU A 669 24.13 -19.23 1.25
N GLU A 670 25.09 -18.38 0.95
CA GLU A 670 26.49 -18.72 0.70
C GLU A 670 27.31 -17.97 1.76
N VAL A 671 27.91 -18.73 2.67
CA VAL A 671 28.74 -18.20 3.76
C VAL A 671 30.20 -18.31 3.35
N VAL A 672 30.89 -17.18 3.35
CA VAL A 672 32.26 -17.02 2.86
C VAL A 672 33.12 -16.47 3.99
N GLU A 673 34.24 -17.13 4.28
CA GLU A 673 35.30 -16.56 5.11
C GLU A 673 36.17 -15.67 4.23
N SER A 674 36.57 -14.51 4.74
CA SER A 674 37.34 -13.54 3.97
C SER A 674 38.31 -12.77 4.86
N ASN A 675 39.53 -12.67 4.37
CA ASN A 675 40.63 -11.90 4.93
C ASN A 675 41.08 -10.84 3.91
N GLY A 676 42.15 -10.10 4.19
CA GLY A 676 42.73 -9.11 3.27
C GLY A 676 43.45 -9.71 2.05
N THR A 677 42.96 -10.85 1.53
CA THR A 677 43.71 -11.75 0.63
C THR A 677 42.79 -12.47 -0.36
N GLY A 678 41.57 -12.79 0.05
CA GLY A 678 40.49 -13.21 -0.85
C GLY A 678 39.36 -13.95 -0.12
N PRO A 679 38.24 -14.21 -0.82
CA PRO A 679 37.17 -15.05 -0.30
C PRO A 679 37.53 -16.54 -0.31
N SER A 680 37.08 -17.27 0.70
CA SER A 680 37.06 -18.73 0.73
C SER A 680 36.14 -19.29 -0.36
N ALA A 681 36.21 -20.61 -0.60
CA ALA A 681 35.09 -21.29 -1.22
C ALA A 681 33.82 -21.17 -0.32
N PRO A 682 32.62 -20.98 -0.87
CA PRO A 682 31.41 -20.75 -0.08
C PRO A 682 30.85 -22.02 0.54
N ALA A 683 30.52 -21.97 1.83
CA ALA A 683 29.67 -22.95 2.50
C ALA A 683 28.19 -22.61 2.25
N ALA A 684 27.45 -23.47 1.56
CA ALA A 684 26.07 -23.20 1.16
C ALA A 684 25.02 -23.83 2.09
N VAL A 685 23.96 -23.10 2.40
CA VAL A 685 22.77 -23.60 3.13
C VAL A 685 21.50 -22.96 2.58
N ASN A 686 20.44 -23.73 2.39
CA ASN A 686 19.15 -23.24 1.89
C ASN A 686 18.24 -22.88 3.06
N VAL A 687 17.60 -21.71 3.00
CA VAL A 687 16.59 -21.28 3.98
C VAL A 687 15.35 -20.71 3.30
N SER A 688 14.25 -20.57 4.05
CA SER A 688 13.03 -19.94 3.56
C SER A 688 12.37 -19.05 4.61
N VAL A 689 11.77 -17.95 4.17
CA VAL A 689 10.95 -17.09 5.02
C VAL A 689 9.51 -17.14 4.52
N GLN A 690 8.60 -17.57 5.39
CA GLN A 690 7.18 -17.52 5.10
C GLN A 690 6.63 -16.12 5.42
N PRO A 691 5.76 -15.54 4.58
CA PRO A 691 5.06 -14.33 4.95
C PRO A 691 4.11 -14.61 6.13
N THR A 692 3.91 -13.62 6.99
CA THR A 692 2.97 -13.71 8.11
C THR A 692 1.53 -13.99 7.64
N ALA A 693 0.67 -14.54 8.50
CA ALA A 693 -0.72 -14.78 8.14
C ALA A 693 -1.49 -13.44 7.92
N PRO A 694 -2.36 -13.29 6.92
CA PRO A 694 -3.09 -12.05 6.67
C PRO A 694 -3.99 -11.67 7.85
N VAL A 695 -3.96 -10.40 8.27
CA VAL A 695 -4.79 -9.90 9.37
C VAL A 695 -6.10 -9.36 8.79
N ILE A 696 -7.24 -9.80 9.33
CA ILE A 696 -8.56 -9.31 8.90
C ILE A 696 -8.89 -8.02 9.65
N THR A 697 -9.32 -7.00 8.92
CA THR A 697 -9.71 -5.68 9.47
C THR A 697 -11.19 -5.37 9.29
N GLY A 698 -11.91 -6.16 8.48
CA GLY A 698 -13.38 -6.13 8.42
C GLY A 698 -13.96 -7.05 7.34
N PRO A 699 -15.23 -7.47 7.42
CA PRO A 699 -16.07 -7.41 8.62
C PRO A 699 -15.49 -8.29 9.75
N GLU A 700 -16.03 -8.16 10.95
CA GLU A 700 -15.56 -8.93 12.11
C GLU A 700 -15.89 -10.43 11.93
N PRO A 701 -14.96 -11.37 12.21
CA PRO A 701 -15.25 -12.79 12.13
C PRO A 701 -16.46 -13.19 12.98
N GLY A 702 -17.39 -13.93 12.37
CA GLY A 702 -18.68 -14.31 12.95
C GLY A 702 -19.87 -13.46 12.52
N THR A 703 -19.67 -12.29 11.87
CA THR A 703 -20.78 -11.45 11.40
C THR A 703 -21.72 -12.19 10.44
N THR A 704 -23.01 -11.88 10.54
CA THR A 704 -24.04 -12.35 9.60
C THR A 704 -24.36 -11.27 8.56
N SER A 705 -24.11 -11.58 7.28
CA SER A 705 -24.50 -10.74 6.14
C SER A 705 -25.90 -11.08 5.64
N SER A 706 -26.66 -10.08 5.17
CA SER A 706 -27.86 -10.27 4.33
C SER A 706 -27.53 -10.37 2.84
N ASP A 707 -26.35 -9.90 2.45
CA ASP A 707 -26.00 -9.57 1.07
C ASP A 707 -25.15 -10.70 0.50
N MET A 708 -25.46 -11.19 -0.70
CA MET A 708 -24.87 -12.42 -1.26
C MET A 708 -23.37 -12.33 -1.56
N VAL A 709 -22.79 -11.12 -1.45
CA VAL A 709 -21.37 -10.84 -1.63
C VAL A 709 -20.84 -10.17 -0.37
N THR A 710 -19.85 -10.77 0.27
CA THR A 710 -19.15 -10.22 1.44
C THR A 710 -17.81 -9.62 1.00
N GLU A 711 -17.57 -8.35 1.30
CA GLU A 711 -16.31 -7.66 1.02
C GLU A 711 -15.34 -7.82 2.21
N ILE A 712 -14.38 -8.72 2.10
CA ILE A 712 -13.37 -8.99 3.14
C ILE A 712 -12.19 -8.04 2.96
N LYS A 713 -11.81 -7.37 4.03
CA LYS A 713 -10.72 -6.39 4.12
C LYS A 713 -9.69 -6.85 5.13
N GLY A 714 -8.43 -6.55 4.84
CA GLY A 714 -7.33 -6.91 5.72
C GLY A 714 -6.03 -6.21 5.38
N THR A 715 -4.98 -6.59 6.12
CA THR A 715 -3.59 -6.25 5.84
C THR A 715 -2.76 -7.51 5.61
N ALA A 716 -1.76 -7.36 4.74
CA ALA A 716 -0.84 -8.37 4.27
C ALA A 716 0.48 -7.70 3.87
N SER A 717 1.46 -8.47 3.39
CA SER A 717 2.67 -7.89 2.81
C SER A 717 2.32 -7.10 1.54
N PRO A 718 2.91 -5.91 1.30
CA PRO A 718 2.65 -5.13 0.09
C PRO A 718 2.90 -5.93 -1.21
N GLY A 719 1.98 -5.85 -2.16
CA GLY A 719 2.06 -6.59 -3.43
C GLY A 719 1.78 -8.09 -3.33
N ALA A 720 1.48 -8.64 -2.15
CA ALA A 720 1.21 -10.07 -1.99
C ALA A 720 -0.08 -10.52 -2.69
N THR A 721 -0.08 -11.72 -3.26
CA THR A 721 -1.28 -12.36 -3.78
C THR A 721 -2.06 -12.97 -2.62
N ILE A 722 -3.26 -12.46 -2.36
CA ILE A 722 -4.17 -12.97 -1.34
C ILE A 722 -5.10 -13.99 -1.97
N THR A 723 -5.22 -15.16 -1.36
CA THR A 723 -6.13 -16.23 -1.78
C THR A 723 -7.14 -16.50 -0.68
N VAL A 724 -8.43 -16.41 -1.02
CA VAL A 724 -9.55 -16.81 -0.16
C VAL A 724 -10.16 -18.09 -0.72
N ARG A 725 -10.22 -19.14 0.10
CA ARG A 725 -10.72 -20.46 -0.28
C ARG A 725 -11.63 -21.05 0.80
N ASN A 726 -12.40 -22.06 0.42
CA ASN A 726 -13.13 -22.94 1.35
C ASN A 726 -12.90 -24.41 0.94
N SER A 727 -13.65 -25.34 1.55
CA SER A 727 -13.58 -26.78 1.24
C SER A 727 -13.95 -27.17 -0.20
N SER A 728 -14.56 -26.27 -0.97
CA SER A 728 -14.88 -26.46 -2.40
C SER A 728 -13.83 -25.90 -3.35
N GLY A 729 -12.82 -25.17 -2.84
CA GLY A 729 -11.74 -24.58 -3.63
C GLY A 729 -11.56 -23.08 -3.41
N VAL A 730 -10.80 -22.43 -4.30
CA VAL A 730 -10.58 -20.98 -4.27
C VAL A 730 -11.86 -20.24 -4.66
N LEU A 731 -12.29 -19.30 -3.82
CA LEU A 731 -13.47 -18.46 -4.06
C LEU A 731 -13.10 -17.15 -4.76
N ALA A 732 -11.97 -16.55 -4.35
CA ALA A 732 -11.45 -15.32 -4.93
C ALA A 732 -9.94 -15.18 -4.67
N THR A 733 -9.29 -14.40 -5.52
CA THR A 733 -7.95 -13.86 -5.29
C THR A 733 -7.95 -12.35 -5.43
N THR A 734 -7.01 -11.67 -4.78
CA THR A 734 -6.73 -10.25 -4.95
C THR A 734 -5.23 -9.99 -4.73
N THR A 735 -4.78 -8.76 -4.89
CA THR A 735 -3.40 -8.34 -4.58
C THR A 735 -3.44 -7.23 -3.53
N ALA A 736 -2.58 -7.32 -2.52
CA ALA A 736 -2.43 -6.24 -1.54
C ALA A 736 -1.76 -5.01 -2.18
N GLY A 737 -2.24 -3.81 -1.84
CA GLY A 737 -1.68 -2.55 -2.31
C GLY A 737 -0.26 -2.31 -1.79
N SER A 738 0.38 -1.24 -2.28
CA SER A 738 1.69 -0.79 -1.78
C SER A 738 1.65 -0.36 -0.30
N ASP A 739 0.48 -0.05 0.24
CA ASP A 739 0.23 0.24 1.67
C ASP A 739 -0.11 -1.01 2.50
N GLY A 740 0.04 -2.21 1.93
CA GLY A 740 -0.24 -3.50 2.56
C GLY A 740 -1.72 -3.83 2.76
N LYS A 741 -2.66 -2.95 2.39
CA LYS A 741 -4.10 -3.22 2.53
C LYS A 741 -4.63 -4.01 1.34
N TYR A 742 -5.66 -4.83 1.58
CA TYR A 742 -6.42 -5.47 0.51
C TYR A 742 -7.93 -5.39 0.78
N SER A 743 -8.70 -5.52 -0.30
CA SER A 743 -10.13 -5.82 -0.26
C SER A 743 -10.44 -6.91 -1.29
N VAL A 744 -11.33 -7.85 -0.95
CA VAL A 744 -11.75 -8.95 -1.82
C VAL A 744 -13.22 -9.29 -1.60
N SER A 745 -13.99 -9.25 -2.68
CA SER A 745 -15.41 -9.61 -2.68
C SER A 745 -15.58 -11.11 -2.92
N VAL A 746 -16.13 -11.83 -1.95
CA VAL A 746 -16.48 -13.26 -2.06
C VAL A 746 -17.99 -13.46 -2.09
N SER A 747 -18.47 -14.30 -3.01
CA SER A 747 -19.85 -14.78 -3.01
C SER A 747 -19.97 -15.95 -2.04
N LEU A 748 -20.92 -15.89 -1.10
CA LEU A 748 -21.08 -16.91 -0.06
C LEU A 748 -22.45 -17.61 -0.18
N PRO A 749 -22.52 -18.95 -0.15
CA PRO A 749 -23.79 -19.67 -0.06
C PRO A 749 -24.48 -19.42 1.30
N PRO A 750 -25.83 -19.43 1.37
CA PRO A 750 -26.58 -19.28 2.62
C PRO A 750 -26.19 -20.32 3.68
N GLY A 751 -26.08 -19.86 4.94
CA GLY A 751 -25.63 -20.66 6.07
C GLY A 751 -24.26 -20.23 6.62
N PRO A 752 -23.66 -21.02 7.53
CA PRO A 752 -22.33 -20.77 8.06
C PRO A 752 -21.25 -21.13 7.03
N ASN A 753 -20.29 -20.23 6.83
CA ASN A 753 -19.17 -20.39 5.90
C ASN A 753 -17.84 -20.34 6.65
N SER A 754 -16.95 -21.31 6.36
CA SER A 754 -15.57 -21.30 6.85
C SER A 754 -14.63 -20.96 5.71
N LEU A 755 -13.76 -19.96 5.90
CA LEU A 755 -12.81 -19.48 4.90
C LEU A 755 -11.38 -19.61 5.42
N ASP A 756 -10.52 -20.20 4.59
CA ASP A 756 -9.07 -20.14 4.73
C ASP A 756 -8.55 -18.97 3.90
N ILE A 757 -7.84 -18.05 4.55
CA ILE A 757 -7.24 -16.86 3.92
C ILE A 757 -5.72 -16.95 4.06
N SER A 758 -4.99 -16.89 2.95
CA SER A 758 -3.53 -16.99 2.92
C SER A 758 -2.94 -16.01 1.91
N GLN A 759 -1.77 -15.43 2.23
CA GLN A 759 -0.99 -14.64 1.28
C GLN A 759 0.18 -15.44 0.72
N THR A 760 0.55 -15.14 -0.53
CA THR A 760 1.73 -15.68 -1.20
C THR A 760 2.63 -14.53 -1.66
N VAL A 761 3.92 -14.60 -1.29
CA VAL A 761 4.98 -13.63 -1.60
C VAL A 761 6.21 -14.41 -2.08
N ASN A 762 6.76 -14.06 -3.24
CA ASN A 762 7.97 -14.70 -3.80
C ASN A 762 7.90 -16.25 -3.83
N GLY A 763 6.72 -16.80 -4.13
CA GLY A 763 6.42 -18.24 -4.12
C GLY A 763 6.15 -18.85 -2.74
N GLN A 764 6.56 -18.20 -1.64
CA GLN A 764 6.28 -18.66 -0.28
C GLN A 764 4.87 -18.27 0.16
N THR A 765 4.17 -19.19 0.83
CA THR A 765 2.78 -19.00 1.26
C THR A 765 2.70 -19.00 2.79
N SER A 766 1.88 -18.10 3.33
CA SER A 766 1.67 -17.95 4.77
C SER A 766 0.93 -19.13 5.40
N ALA A 767 0.96 -19.21 6.73
CA ALA A 767 -0.07 -19.92 7.49
C ALA A 767 -1.49 -19.40 7.14
N LEU A 768 -2.50 -20.24 7.39
CA LEU A 768 -3.90 -19.93 7.07
C LEU A 768 -4.57 -19.11 8.17
N THR A 769 -5.02 -17.90 7.85
CA THR A 769 -5.98 -17.18 8.68
C THR A 769 -7.36 -17.80 8.48
N ASN A 770 -7.81 -18.57 9.47
CA ASN A 770 -9.15 -19.17 9.49
C ASN A 770 -10.17 -18.16 10.02
N VAL A 771 -11.25 -17.92 9.26
CA VAL A 771 -12.38 -17.10 9.70
C VAL A 771 -13.72 -17.73 9.33
N HIS A 772 -14.73 -17.49 10.15
CA HIS A 772 -16.10 -17.88 9.87
C HIS A 772 -16.94 -16.63 9.57
N TYR A 773 -17.82 -16.73 8.58
CA TYR A 773 -18.85 -15.71 8.31
C TYR A 773 -20.19 -16.40 8.06
N ASN A 774 -21.27 -15.73 8.43
CA ASN A 774 -22.62 -16.27 8.29
C ASN A 774 -23.34 -15.54 7.15
N GLN A 775 -23.95 -16.29 6.24
CA GLN A 775 -24.80 -15.74 5.19
C GLN A 775 -26.26 -16.01 5.54
N ALA A 776 -27.04 -14.98 5.80
CA ALA A 776 -28.47 -15.13 6.03
C ALA A 776 -29.16 -15.63 4.74
N PRO A 777 -30.05 -16.63 4.81
CA PRO A 777 -30.97 -16.93 3.72
C PRO A 777 -31.82 -15.71 3.38
N ALA A 778 -32.17 -15.55 2.10
CA ALA A 778 -33.12 -14.54 1.66
C ALA A 778 -34.47 -14.70 2.40
N ALA A 779 -35.13 -13.59 2.72
CA ALA A 779 -36.41 -13.60 3.43
C ALA A 779 -37.46 -14.43 2.65
N PRO A 780 -38.13 -15.42 3.28
CA PRO A 780 -39.11 -16.25 2.59
C PRO A 780 -40.24 -15.46 1.94
N SER A 781 -40.60 -15.83 0.73
CA SER A 781 -41.84 -15.38 0.11
C SER A 781 -43.02 -16.15 0.71
N ILE A 782 -44.19 -15.52 0.80
CA ILE A 782 -45.48 -16.22 1.02
C ILE A 782 -46.27 -16.07 -0.28
N THR A 783 -46.75 -17.18 -0.84
CA THR A 783 -47.55 -17.21 -2.07
C THR A 783 -49.00 -17.62 -1.82
N TYR A 784 -49.28 -18.34 -0.74
CA TYR A 784 -50.65 -18.66 -0.31
C TYR A 784 -50.78 -18.69 1.23
N PRO A 785 -51.83 -18.07 1.83
CA PRO A 785 -52.86 -17.29 1.14
C PRO A 785 -52.27 -16.01 0.53
N VAL A 786 -52.89 -15.53 -0.54
CA VAL A 786 -52.47 -14.32 -1.29
C VAL A 786 -52.52 -13.11 -0.35
N PRO A 787 -51.56 -12.16 -0.38
CA PRO A 787 -51.41 -11.11 0.66
C PRO A 787 -52.45 -9.97 0.60
N GLN A 788 -53.73 -10.31 0.73
CA GLN A 788 -54.81 -9.49 1.29
C GLN A 788 -55.62 -10.35 2.27
N ALA A 789 -56.30 -9.75 3.25
CA ALA A 789 -56.92 -10.47 4.35
C ALA A 789 -58.06 -11.41 3.87
N SER A 790 -57.73 -12.69 3.70
CA SER A 790 -58.70 -13.76 3.50
C SER A 790 -59.26 -14.19 4.85
N THR A 791 -60.57 -14.05 5.05
CA THR A 791 -61.28 -14.84 6.06
C THR A 791 -61.27 -16.29 5.60
N GLN A 792 -60.70 -17.18 6.40
CA GLN A 792 -60.66 -18.62 6.17
C GLN A 792 -61.83 -19.26 6.91
N THR A 793 -62.52 -20.19 6.24
CA THR A 793 -63.65 -20.94 6.82
C THR A 793 -63.21 -22.23 7.52
N THR A 794 -61.93 -22.59 7.42
CA THR A 794 -61.34 -23.77 8.09
C THR A 794 -60.29 -23.34 9.11
N LYS A 795 -60.30 -23.96 10.30
CA LYS A 795 -59.27 -23.74 11.34
C LYS A 795 -57.89 -24.16 10.83
N ASP A 796 -57.85 -25.26 10.08
CA ASP A 796 -56.64 -25.80 9.49
C ASP A 796 -56.43 -25.21 8.08
N ILE A 797 -55.23 -24.70 7.81
CA ILE A 797 -54.81 -24.22 6.48
C ILE A 797 -53.43 -24.77 6.12
N THR A 798 -53.01 -24.63 4.86
CA THR A 798 -51.63 -24.89 4.44
C THR A 798 -51.00 -23.61 3.89
N LEU A 799 -50.10 -22.99 4.66
CA LEU A 799 -49.29 -21.86 4.22
C LEU A 799 -48.29 -22.33 3.16
N ARG A 800 -48.15 -21.60 2.04
CA ARG A 800 -47.19 -21.94 0.97
C ARG A 800 -46.34 -20.73 0.57
N GLY A 801 -45.15 -21.00 0.08
CA GLY A 801 -44.22 -19.98 -0.38
C GLY A 801 -42.92 -20.56 -0.91
N SER A 802 -41.88 -19.73 -1.01
CA SER A 802 -40.53 -20.14 -1.42
C SER A 802 -39.41 -19.52 -0.58
N THR A 803 -38.27 -20.21 -0.54
CA THR A 803 -37.04 -19.87 0.18
C THR A 803 -35.86 -20.64 -0.43
N VAL A 804 -34.66 -20.56 0.17
CA VAL A 804 -33.52 -21.43 -0.13
C VAL A 804 -33.91 -22.91 0.05
N ALA A 805 -33.57 -23.74 -0.94
CA ALA A 805 -33.83 -25.19 -0.92
C ALA A 805 -33.21 -25.87 0.32
N GLY A 806 -33.93 -26.84 0.90
CA GLY A 806 -33.47 -27.56 2.10
C GLY A 806 -33.41 -26.73 3.40
N ALA A 807 -33.76 -25.45 3.38
CA ALA A 807 -33.79 -24.62 4.58
C ALA A 807 -34.93 -25.05 5.53
N THR A 808 -34.69 -25.00 6.84
CA THR A 808 -35.75 -25.13 7.85
C THR A 808 -36.63 -23.89 7.79
N VAL A 809 -37.95 -24.06 7.62
CA VAL A 809 -38.93 -22.96 7.50
C VAL A 809 -39.83 -22.95 8.72
N THR A 810 -39.97 -21.80 9.36
CA THR A 810 -40.78 -21.63 10.58
C THR A 810 -41.77 -20.48 10.39
N ALA A 811 -43.05 -20.77 10.59
CA ALA A 811 -44.12 -19.78 10.63
C ALA A 811 -44.37 -19.33 12.08
N LEU A 812 -44.53 -18.02 12.30
CA LEU A 812 -44.76 -17.41 13.61
C LEU A 812 -45.90 -16.40 13.58
N SER A 813 -46.74 -16.39 14.62
CA SER A 813 -47.75 -15.35 14.87
C SER A 813 -47.49 -14.73 16.25
N GLY A 814 -47.39 -13.40 16.32
CA GLY A 814 -47.06 -12.69 17.57
C GLY A 814 -45.70 -13.03 18.21
N GLY A 815 -44.83 -13.75 17.49
CA GLY A 815 -43.58 -14.32 18.02
C GLY A 815 -43.68 -15.78 18.46
N THR A 816 -44.89 -16.32 18.62
CA THR A 816 -45.12 -17.75 18.89
C THR A 816 -44.95 -18.56 17.61
N VAL A 817 -44.20 -19.66 17.66
CA VAL A 817 -44.08 -20.61 16.55
C VAL A 817 -45.40 -21.35 16.35
N LEU A 818 -45.95 -21.32 15.13
CA LEU A 818 -47.14 -22.06 14.75
C LEU A 818 -46.80 -23.44 14.17
N ALA A 819 -45.80 -23.48 13.30
CA ALA A 819 -45.29 -24.72 12.69
C ALA A 819 -43.87 -24.53 12.15
N THR A 820 -43.16 -25.64 11.99
CA THR A 820 -41.87 -25.74 11.32
C THR A 820 -41.86 -26.91 10.35
N SER A 821 -41.27 -26.73 9.17
CA SER A 821 -40.98 -27.80 8.21
C SER A 821 -39.64 -27.53 7.50
N THR A 822 -39.32 -28.27 6.44
CA THR A 822 -38.13 -28.04 5.61
C THR A 822 -38.57 -27.76 4.19
N ALA A 823 -37.93 -26.79 3.53
CA ALA A 823 -38.18 -26.48 2.13
C ALA A 823 -37.71 -27.63 1.21
N SER A 824 -38.49 -27.89 0.17
CA SER A 824 -38.19 -28.83 -0.91
C SER A 824 -36.91 -28.45 -1.66
N GLN A 825 -36.37 -29.39 -2.45
CA GLN A 825 -35.16 -29.15 -3.26
C GLN A 825 -35.36 -28.14 -4.40
N ASP A 826 -36.62 -27.81 -4.74
CA ASP A 826 -36.99 -26.71 -5.66
C ASP A 826 -37.15 -25.35 -4.96
N GLY A 827 -36.89 -25.28 -3.64
CA GLY A 827 -37.05 -24.08 -2.81
C GLY A 827 -38.49 -23.79 -2.38
N THR A 828 -39.48 -24.62 -2.75
CA THR A 828 -40.87 -24.44 -2.30
C THR A 828 -41.07 -24.95 -0.87
N TYR A 829 -42.07 -24.41 -0.17
CA TYR A 829 -42.50 -24.94 1.11
C TYR A 829 -44.03 -25.01 1.23
N ALA A 830 -44.49 -25.95 2.06
CA ALA A 830 -45.84 -26.05 2.56
C ALA A 830 -45.79 -26.32 4.07
N LEU A 831 -46.49 -25.51 4.86
CA LEU A 831 -46.63 -25.68 6.32
C LEU A 831 -48.12 -25.82 6.66
N PRO A 832 -48.59 -26.94 7.22
CA PRO A 832 -49.91 -26.99 7.84
C PRO A 832 -49.92 -26.10 9.08
N LEU A 833 -50.89 -25.20 9.18
CA LEU A 833 -51.10 -24.32 10.33
C LEU A 833 -52.49 -24.54 10.90
N VAL A 834 -52.59 -24.50 12.23
CA VAL A 834 -53.84 -24.36 12.97
C VAL A 834 -53.99 -22.88 13.32
N LEU A 835 -55.05 -22.23 12.86
CA LEU A 835 -55.36 -20.82 13.13
C LEU A 835 -56.11 -20.67 14.45
N GLU A 836 -55.86 -19.61 15.21
CA GLU A 836 -56.75 -19.25 16.32
C GLU A 836 -57.88 -18.31 15.86
N SER A 837 -58.98 -18.28 16.62
CA SER A 837 -60.15 -17.44 16.31
C SER A 837 -59.78 -15.95 16.35
N GLY A 838 -60.16 -15.22 15.30
CA GLY A 838 -59.78 -13.83 15.06
C GLY A 838 -58.55 -13.68 14.15
N HIS A 839 -57.69 -12.71 14.47
CA HIS A 839 -56.56 -12.30 13.64
C HIS A 839 -55.28 -13.11 13.90
N ASN A 840 -54.73 -13.76 12.85
CA ASN A 840 -53.46 -14.47 12.89
C ASN A 840 -52.40 -13.68 12.11
N MET A 841 -51.51 -13.00 12.82
CA MET A 841 -50.55 -12.03 12.28
C MET A 841 -49.23 -12.72 11.86
N ILE A 842 -49.32 -13.57 10.84
CA ILE A 842 -48.30 -14.56 10.46
C ILE A 842 -47.11 -13.91 9.74
N THR A 843 -45.91 -14.34 10.13
CA THR A 843 -44.63 -14.13 9.43
C THR A 843 -43.92 -15.47 9.25
N VAL A 844 -43.01 -15.57 8.28
CA VAL A 844 -42.18 -16.75 8.05
C VAL A 844 -40.70 -16.37 8.11
N LYS A 845 -39.89 -17.22 8.74
CA LYS A 845 -38.42 -17.19 8.67
C LYS A 845 -37.91 -18.51 8.13
N SER A 846 -36.77 -18.50 7.46
CA SER A 846 -36.03 -19.71 7.10
C SER A 846 -34.66 -19.73 7.79
N ALA A 847 -34.06 -20.90 7.92
CA ALA A 847 -32.73 -21.08 8.47
C ALA A 847 -31.93 -22.15 7.73
N VAL A 848 -30.64 -21.90 7.51
CA VAL A 848 -29.69 -22.85 6.92
C VAL A 848 -28.49 -22.95 7.85
N GLY A 849 -28.16 -24.17 8.29
CA GLY A 849 -27.06 -24.41 9.25
C GLY A 849 -27.18 -23.62 10.57
N GLY A 850 -28.40 -23.25 10.99
CA GLY A 850 -28.67 -22.42 12.16
C GLY A 850 -28.69 -20.90 11.90
N VAL A 851 -28.21 -20.43 10.74
CA VAL A 851 -28.26 -19.00 10.37
C VAL A 851 -29.66 -18.65 9.87
N VAL A 852 -30.33 -17.71 10.53
CA VAL A 852 -31.75 -17.37 10.32
C VAL A 852 -31.92 -16.15 9.39
N SER A 853 -32.92 -16.21 8.51
CA SER A 853 -33.31 -15.13 7.61
C SER A 853 -33.93 -13.92 8.33
N ALA A 854 -34.00 -12.79 7.62
CA ALA A 854 -35.01 -11.78 7.91
C ALA A 854 -36.43 -12.39 7.79
N ALA A 855 -37.41 -11.84 8.50
CA ALA A 855 -38.79 -12.28 8.39
C ALA A 855 -39.40 -11.91 7.04
N SER A 856 -40.31 -12.74 6.54
CA SER A 856 -41.21 -12.39 5.43
C SER A 856 -42.00 -11.12 5.74
N ARG A 857 -42.59 -10.52 4.71
CA ARG A 857 -43.72 -9.60 4.92
C ARG A 857 -44.79 -10.31 5.77
N GLN A 858 -45.32 -9.60 6.77
CA GLN A 858 -46.41 -10.09 7.60
C GLN A 858 -47.74 -10.09 6.84
N ILE A 859 -48.57 -11.10 7.11
CA ILE A 859 -49.94 -11.20 6.62
C ILE A 859 -50.93 -11.28 7.80
N ASP A 860 -52.17 -10.80 7.56
CA ASP A 860 -53.32 -10.96 8.44
C ASP A 860 -54.20 -12.08 7.87
N VAL A 861 -54.28 -13.22 8.56
CA VAL A 861 -55.19 -14.33 8.21
C VAL A 861 -56.26 -14.42 9.28
N ARG A 862 -57.52 -14.28 8.90
CA ARG A 862 -58.65 -14.30 9.84
C ARG A 862 -59.33 -15.65 9.80
N PHE A 863 -59.79 -16.12 10.95
CA PHE A 863 -60.58 -17.33 11.08
C PHE A 863 -61.74 -17.06 12.04
N ASP A 864 -62.95 -17.49 11.68
CA ASP A 864 -64.04 -17.63 12.66
C ASP A 864 -64.52 -19.08 12.75
N GLY A 865 -64.71 -19.51 13.99
CA GLY A 865 -65.28 -20.79 14.38
C GLY A 865 -66.27 -20.65 15.55
N LYS A 866 -66.84 -19.46 15.74
CA LYS A 866 -67.97 -19.21 16.64
C LYS A 866 -69.22 -19.05 15.79
N ALA A 867 -70.29 -19.72 16.19
CA ALA A 867 -71.59 -19.45 15.60
C ALA A 867 -72.13 -18.10 16.12
N PRO A 868 -72.90 -17.36 15.30
CA PRO A 868 -73.57 -16.14 15.74
C PRO A 868 -74.50 -16.37 16.94
N SER A 869 -74.88 -15.29 17.62
CA SER A 869 -75.74 -15.33 18.80
C SER A 869 -77.04 -14.56 18.58
N PHE A 870 -78.18 -15.16 18.94
CA PHE A 870 -79.46 -14.45 18.94
C PHE A 870 -79.57 -13.53 20.16
N LEU A 871 -79.89 -12.26 19.92
CA LEU A 871 -79.94 -11.22 20.95
C LEU A 871 -81.16 -11.34 21.90
N ILE A 872 -82.15 -12.16 21.55
CA ILE A 872 -83.35 -12.43 22.34
C ILE A 872 -83.70 -13.92 22.33
N THR A 873 -84.22 -14.43 23.44
CA THR A 873 -84.79 -15.78 23.51
C THR A 873 -86.17 -15.80 22.88
N ALA A 874 -86.44 -16.75 21.99
CA ALA A 874 -87.77 -16.97 21.43
C ALA A 874 -88.76 -17.43 22.52
N ARG A 875 -90.06 -17.20 22.27
CA ARG A 875 -91.17 -17.59 23.14
C ARG A 875 -92.36 -18.02 22.29
N ASP A 876 -93.12 -18.96 22.81
CA ASP A 876 -94.33 -19.46 22.16
C ASP A 876 -95.40 -18.36 22.08
N ILE A 877 -96.23 -18.41 21.03
CA ILE A 877 -97.23 -17.39 20.69
C ILE A 877 -98.61 -18.05 20.58
N GLU A 878 -99.54 -17.65 21.45
CA GLU A 878 -100.92 -18.12 21.47
C GLU A 878 -101.84 -17.19 20.67
N ALA A 879 -102.81 -17.76 19.96
CA ALA A 879 -103.81 -17.05 19.17
C ALA A 879 -105.16 -17.79 19.13
N TYR A 880 -106.22 -17.07 18.75
CA TYR A 880 -107.59 -17.58 18.67
C TYR A 880 -108.17 -17.27 17.29
N GLY A 881 -108.93 -18.19 16.70
CA GLY A 881 -109.49 -18.01 15.37
C GLY A 881 -110.66 -18.93 15.02
N PRO A 882 -111.29 -18.75 13.85
CA PRO A 882 -112.26 -19.68 13.31
C PRO A 882 -111.61 -21.02 12.94
N ALA A 883 -112.41 -22.02 12.57
CA ALA A 883 -111.97 -23.37 12.22
C ALA A 883 -110.95 -23.50 11.05
N LYS A 884 -110.56 -22.38 10.41
CA LYS A 884 -109.51 -22.30 9.39
C LYS A 884 -108.13 -21.91 9.94
N GLY A 885 -108.04 -21.52 11.22
CA GLY A 885 -106.81 -21.01 11.83
C GLY A 885 -106.83 -19.50 12.11
N ALA A 886 -105.69 -18.97 12.54
CA ALA A 886 -105.48 -17.57 12.88
C ALA A 886 -104.24 -17.01 12.15
N ILE A 887 -104.21 -15.71 11.88
CA ILE A 887 -103.00 -15.04 11.36
C ILE A 887 -102.10 -14.69 12.54
N VAL A 888 -100.83 -15.09 12.49
CA VAL A 888 -99.87 -14.88 13.59
C VAL A 888 -98.61 -14.20 13.08
N SER A 889 -98.20 -13.14 13.78
CA SER A 889 -97.04 -12.32 13.45
C SER A 889 -96.11 -12.18 14.65
N TRP A 890 -94.81 -12.31 14.40
CA TRP A 890 -93.73 -11.97 15.32
C TRP A 890 -92.80 -10.94 14.69
N GLN A 891 -92.05 -10.21 15.53
CA GLN A 891 -90.96 -9.36 15.06
C GLN A 891 -89.80 -10.21 14.55
N PRO A 892 -89.03 -9.76 13.54
CA PRO A 892 -87.83 -10.48 13.12
C PRO A 892 -86.87 -10.61 14.30
N PHE A 893 -86.27 -11.79 14.43
CA PHE A 893 -85.19 -11.99 15.39
C PHE A 893 -83.96 -11.21 14.94
N MET A 894 -83.09 -10.86 15.90
CA MET A 894 -81.79 -10.26 15.61
C MET A 894 -80.71 -11.22 16.07
N ALA A 895 -79.78 -11.53 15.17
CA ALA A 895 -78.53 -12.21 15.49
C ALA A 895 -77.36 -11.24 15.35
N ASP A 896 -76.32 -11.46 16.15
CA ASP A 896 -75.12 -10.63 16.20
C ASP A 896 -73.90 -11.55 16.40
N ASP A 897 -72.81 -11.22 15.72
CA ASP A 897 -71.52 -11.89 15.82
C ASP A 897 -70.38 -10.89 16.14
N ALA A 898 -69.32 -11.38 16.77
CA ALA A 898 -68.18 -10.58 17.21
C ALA A 898 -67.21 -10.14 16.08
N GLN A 899 -67.26 -10.76 14.89
CA GLN A 899 -66.45 -10.40 13.73
C GLN A 899 -67.29 -9.80 12.59
N ASP A 900 -68.49 -10.34 12.32
CA ASP A 900 -69.39 -9.84 11.26
C ASP A 900 -70.42 -8.79 11.73
N GLY A 901 -70.75 -8.75 13.04
CA GLY A 901 -71.78 -7.85 13.57
C GLY A 901 -73.22 -8.34 13.30
N PRO A 902 -74.19 -7.42 13.09
CA PRO A 902 -75.60 -7.80 12.97
C PRO A 902 -75.91 -8.60 11.70
N LEU A 903 -76.44 -9.81 11.88
CA LEU A 903 -76.67 -10.80 10.82
C LEU A 903 -78.16 -11.01 10.53
N PRO A 904 -78.54 -11.29 9.26
CA PRO A 904 -79.92 -11.55 8.88
C PRO A 904 -80.38 -12.92 9.39
N THR A 905 -81.59 -12.97 9.94
CA THR A 905 -82.20 -14.22 10.43
C THR A 905 -83.26 -14.71 9.44
N THR A 906 -83.23 -16.00 9.09
CA THR A 906 -84.26 -16.65 8.26
C THR A 906 -85.07 -17.63 9.10
N CYS A 907 -86.35 -17.83 8.78
CA CYS A 907 -87.22 -18.78 9.47
C CYS A 907 -87.88 -19.73 8.46
N ASP A 908 -88.21 -20.95 8.89
CA ASP A 908 -88.95 -21.95 8.10
C ASP A 908 -90.41 -21.52 7.80
N HIS A 909 -91.02 -20.75 8.69
CA HIS A 909 -92.33 -20.12 8.51
C HIS A 909 -92.25 -18.59 8.42
N THR A 910 -93.15 -17.99 7.62
CA THR A 910 -93.20 -16.53 7.39
C THR A 910 -94.11 -15.85 8.41
N SER A 911 -93.59 -14.87 9.15
CA SER A 911 -94.37 -13.99 10.04
C SER A 911 -95.52 -13.30 9.30
N GLY A 912 -96.73 -13.30 9.88
CA GLY A 912 -97.95 -12.80 9.24
C GLY A 912 -98.69 -13.83 8.38
N SER A 913 -98.29 -15.10 8.42
CA SER A 913 -99.03 -16.20 7.78
C SER A 913 -100.24 -16.66 8.61
N MET A 914 -101.15 -17.40 7.98
CA MET A 914 -102.21 -18.13 8.67
C MET A 914 -101.69 -19.47 9.17
N PHE A 915 -101.84 -19.72 10.48
CA PHE A 915 -101.50 -20.97 11.15
C PHE A 915 -102.77 -21.76 11.48
N PRO A 916 -102.79 -23.09 11.25
CA PRO A 916 -103.93 -23.94 11.56
C PRO A 916 -104.16 -24.07 13.08
N ILE A 917 -105.35 -24.54 13.47
CA ILE A 917 -105.65 -24.89 14.87
C ILE A 917 -104.74 -26.01 15.35
N GLY A 918 -104.20 -25.87 16.56
CA GLY A 918 -103.16 -26.74 17.13
C GLY A 918 -101.82 -26.02 17.28
N THR A 919 -100.74 -26.80 17.39
CA THR A 919 -99.37 -26.32 17.65
C THR A 919 -98.51 -26.49 16.39
N THR A 920 -97.88 -25.42 15.92
CA THR A 920 -96.91 -25.41 14.82
C THR A 920 -95.55 -24.94 15.33
N PRO A 921 -94.49 -25.77 15.32
CA PRO A 921 -93.14 -25.31 15.64
C PRO A 921 -92.60 -24.43 14.52
N VAL A 922 -91.84 -23.39 14.89
CA VAL A 922 -91.15 -22.48 13.97
C VAL A 922 -89.67 -22.45 14.34
N THR A 923 -88.82 -22.69 13.36
CA THR A 923 -87.35 -22.67 13.49
C THR A 923 -86.79 -21.47 12.77
N CYS A 924 -86.02 -20.64 13.48
CA CYS A 924 -85.26 -19.54 12.89
C CYS A 924 -83.77 -19.79 13.03
N ALA A 925 -82.99 -19.45 12.00
CA ALA A 925 -81.55 -19.61 11.95
C ALA A 925 -80.87 -18.30 11.55
N ALA A 926 -79.60 -18.17 11.93
CA ALA A 926 -78.70 -17.13 11.45
C ALA A 926 -77.36 -17.77 11.07
N GLN A 927 -76.73 -17.25 10.02
CA GLN A 927 -75.43 -17.71 9.52
C GLN A 927 -74.50 -16.51 9.34
N ASP A 928 -73.25 -16.65 9.74
CA ASP A 928 -72.19 -15.64 9.55
C ASP A 928 -71.53 -15.74 8.16
N SER A 929 -70.53 -14.90 7.88
CA SER A 929 -69.77 -14.94 6.61
C SER A 929 -68.78 -16.10 6.51
N ALA A 930 -68.40 -16.72 7.64
CA ALA A 930 -67.56 -17.90 7.69
C ALA A 930 -68.35 -19.20 7.42
N GLY A 931 -69.68 -19.16 7.55
CA GLY A 931 -70.61 -20.26 7.36
C GLY A 931 -71.09 -20.93 8.66
N ASN A 932 -70.72 -20.44 9.85
CA ASN A 932 -71.19 -20.99 11.11
C ASN A 932 -72.68 -20.64 11.31
N VAL A 933 -73.47 -21.61 11.79
CA VAL A 933 -74.94 -21.48 11.93
C VAL A 933 -75.37 -21.61 13.39
N THR A 934 -76.30 -20.75 13.80
CA THR A 934 -77.04 -20.87 15.06
C THR A 934 -78.54 -20.97 14.79
N SER A 935 -79.32 -21.58 15.68
CA SER A 935 -80.78 -21.71 15.53
C SER A 935 -81.54 -21.59 16.85
N ILE A 936 -82.80 -21.14 16.75
CA ILE A 936 -83.78 -21.03 17.83
C ILE A 936 -85.12 -21.58 17.35
N MET A 937 -85.94 -22.03 18.31
CA MET A 937 -87.28 -22.54 18.06
C MET A 937 -88.30 -21.92 19.01
N PHE A 938 -89.54 -21.79 18.55
CA PHE A 938 -90.73 -21.49 19.35
C PHE A 938 -91.96 -22.11 18.70
N ASN A 939 -93.07 -22.20 19.42
CA ASN A 939 -94.34 -22.71 18.91
C ASN A 939 -95.34 -21.58 18.65
N VAL A 940 -96.13 -21.73 17.58
CA VAL A 940 -97.38 -20.98 17.36
C VAL A 940 -98.55 -21.90 17.73
N ILE A 941 -99.45 -21.45 18.60
CA ILE A 941 -100.56 -22.24 19.17
C ILE A 941 -101.89 -21.53 18.85
N VAL A 942 -102.86 -22.25 18.28
CA VAL A 942 -104.14 -21.64 17.80
C VAL A 942 -105.39 -22.39 18.30
N HIS A 943 -106.40 -21.64 18.80
CA HIS A 943 -107.65 -22.12 19.43
C HIS A 943 -108.96 -21.65 18.72
N LEU A 944 -110.16 -22.03 19.23
CA LEU A 944 -111.51 -21.92 18.59
C LEU A 944 -112.59 -21.20 19.48
N GLN A 945 -113.75 -20.76 18.92
CA GLN A 945 -114.74 -19.81 19.53
C GLN A 945 -116.26 -20.11 19.21
N SER A 946 -117.27 -19.63 20.00
CA SER A 946 -118.72 -20.01 19.92
C SER A 946 -119.79 -19.00 20.49
N PHE A 947 -121.13 -19.24 20.36
CA PHE A 947 -122.28 -18.31 20.67
C PHE A 947 -123.56 -18.92 21.37
N ALA A 948 -124.66 -18.16 21.60
CA ALA A 948 -125.83 -18.42 22.50
C ALA A 948 -127.29 -18.43 21.87
N THR A 949 -128.40 -18.54 22.66
CA THR A 949 -129.83 -18.67 22.17
C THR A 949 -130.96 -18.20 23.14
N VAL A 950 -132.15 -17.80 22.62
CA VAL A 950 -133.33 -17.23 23.35
C VAL A 950 -134.63 -18.08 23.25
N LYS A 951 -135.48 -18.05 24.29
CA LYS A 951 -136.84 -18.65 24.36
C LYS A 951 -137.92 -17.63 24.82
N VAL A 952 -139.13 -17.79 24.27
CA VAL A 952 -140.35 -16.99 24.55
C VAL A 952 -141.57 -17.91 24.66
N PRO A 953 -142.70 -17.48 25.27
CA PRO A 953 -143.91 -18.28 25.36
C PRO A 953 -144.71 -18.25 24.05
N THR A 954 -145.76 -19.07 23.95
CA THR A 954 -146.72 -19.03 22.84
C THR A 954 -147.69 -17.85 22.97
N ASP A 955 -148.36 -17.49 21.87
CA ASP A 955 -149.40 -16.45 21.85
C ASP A 955 -150.44 -16.63 22.98
N LEU A 956 -150.70 -15.56 23.74
CA LEU A 956 -151.57 -15.54 24.91
C LEU A 956 -152.92 -14.86 24.60
N VAL A 957 -153.97 -15.26 25.33
CA VAL A 957 -155.30 -14.64 25.27
C VAL A 957 -155.75 -14.24 26.68
N ALA A 958 -156.25 -13.01 26.82
CA ALA A 958 -156.81 -12.48 28.05
C ALA A 958 -158.17 -11.79 27.78
N PHE A 959 -158.91 -11.53 28.86
CA PHE A 959 -160.23 -10.91 28.79
C PHE A 959 -160.34 -9.74 29.76
N SER A 960 -160.95 -8.65 29.33
CA SER A 960 -161.21 -7.47 30.16
C SER A 960 -162.69 -7.27 30.45
N LYS A 961 -162.95 -6.52 31.52
CA LYS A 961 -164.25 -5.94 31.90
C LYS A 961 -164.26 -4.41 31.70
N SER A 962 -163.31 -3.89 30.91
CA SER A 962 -163.08 -2.46 30.68
C SER A 962 -162.53 -2.24 29.27
N LEU A 963 -162.99 -1.18 28.61
CA LEU A 963 -162.49 -0.72 27.31
C LEU A 963 -160.98 -0.34 27.33
N GLN A 964 -160.38 -0.20 28.51
CA GLN A 964 -158.94 0.07 28.67
C GLN A 964 -158.05 -1.17 28.50
N GLY A 965 -158.61 -2.35 28.20
CA GLY A 965 -157.84 -3.59 27.99
C GLY A 965 -157.53 -4.35 29.28
N ALA A 966 -156.59 -5.30 29.22
CA ALA A 966 -156.27 -6.22 30.33
C ALA A 966 -154.76 -6.25 30.61
N LYS A 967 -154.39 -6.33 31.89
CA LYS A 967 -153.01 -6.61 32.30
C LYS A 967 -152.67 -8.07 31.96
N VAL A 968 -151.53 -8.31 31.31
CA VAL A 968 -151.05 -9.67 31.00
C VAL A 968 -149.58 -9.80 31.41
N ASP A 969 -149.33 -10.80 32.23
CA ASP A 969 -148.00 -11.19 32.70
C ASP A 969 -147.54 -12.45 31.95
N PHE A 970 -146.24 -12.51 31.64
CA PHE A 970 -145.58 -13.58 30.89
C PHE A 970 -144.09 -13.68 31.27
N GLU A 971 -143.41 -14.75 30.85
CA GLU A 971 -141.98 -14.97 31.11
C GLU A 971 -141.23 -15.32 29.82
N ALA A 972 -139.98 -14.85 29.69
CA ALA A 972 -139.05 -15.17 28.60
C ALA A 972 -137.64 -15.35 29.19
N SER A 973 -136.79 -16.14 28.53
CA SER A 973 -135.45 -16.48 29.06
C SER A 973 -134.46 -16.83 27.96
N ALA A 974 -133.17 -16.66 28.24
CA ALA A 974 -132.08 -16.98 27.33
C ALA A 974 -130.93 -17.62 28.11
N THR A 975 -130.15 -18.47 27.44
CA THR A 975 -128.95 -19.07 28.02
C THR A 975 -127.82 -19.16 27.00
N ASP A 976 -126.58 -19.14 27.49
CA ASP A 976 -125.43 -19.59 26.71
C ASP A 976 -125.38 -21.13 26.59
N LYS A 977 -124.30 -21.65 26.00
CA LYS A 977 -124.07 -23.10 25.85
C LYS A 977 -123.63 -23.81 27.13
N ASP A 978 -123.23 -23.07 28.16
CA ASP A 978 -122.74 -23.60 29.45
C ASP A 978 -123.85 -23.58 30.52
N GLY A 979 -125.00 -22.99 30.20
CA GLY A 979 -126.22 -22.95 31.02
C GLY A 979 -126.40 -21.66 31.81
N ASN A 980 -125.55 -20.66 31.61
CA ASN A 980 -125.68 -19.37 32.30
C ASN A 980 -126.89 -18.60 31.76
N ALA A 981 -127.69 -18.03 32.64
CA ALA A 981 -128.85 -17.23 32.26
C ALA A 981 -128.41 -15.85 31.76
N ILE A 982 -128.91 -15.45 30.58
CA ILE A 982 -128.69 -14.13 29.98
C ILE A 982 -129.96 -13.29 30.20
N GLU A 983 -129.80 -12.01 30.54
CA GLU A 983 -130.93 -11.10 30.73
C GLU A 983 -131.71 -10.88 29.42
N VAL A 984 -133.05 -10.87 29.51
CA VAL A 984 -133.95 -10.76 28.35
C VAL A 984 -134.85 -9.53 28.49
N ALA A 985 -134.68 -8.57 27.59
CA ALA A 985 -135.51 -7.38 27.51
C ALA A 985 -136.69 -7.60 26.56
N CYS A 986 -137.92 -7.47 27.06
CA CYS A 986 -139.15 -7.62 26.28
C CYS A 986 -139.93 -6.30 26.14
N SER A 987 -140.58 -6.08 24.98
CA SER A 987 -141.44 -4.91 24.74
C SER A 987 -142.70 -5.28 23.95
N PRO A 988 -143.92 -4.91 24.42
CA PRO A 988 -144.21 -4.38 25.77
C PRO A 988 -143.75 -5.30 26.90
N VAL A 989 -143.42 -4.75 28.06
CA VAL A 989 -142.91 -5.53 29.21
C VAL A 989 -143.98 -6.45 29.82
N SER A 990 -143.54 -7.50 30.51
CA SER A 990 -144.43 -8.35 31.31
C SER A 990 -145.19 -7.53 32.35
N GLY A 991 -146.50 -7.75 32.44
CA GLY A 991 -147.40 -6.98 33.29
C GLY A 991 -147.84 -5.63 32.70
N SER A 992 -147.60 -5.38 31.41
CA SER A 992 -148.24 -4.27 30.68
C SER A 992 -149.77 -4.47 30.59
N THR A 993 -150.51 -3.37 30.55
CA THR A 993 -151.94 -3.39 30.14
C THR A 993 -152.02 -3.40 28.62
N PHE A 994 -152.50 -4.50 28.06
CA PHE A 994 -152.68 -4.67 26.63
C PHE A 994 -154.09 -4.25 26.20
N PRO A 995 -154.24 -3.42 25.15
CA PRO A 995 -155.55 -2.98 24.66
C PRO A 995 -156.33 -4.12 24.01
N LEU A 996 -157.65 -3.93 23.84
CA LEU A 996 -158.50 -4.84 23.07
C LEU A 996 -157.97 -5.01 21.64
N GLY A 997 -157.87 -6.26 21.16
CA GLY A 997 -157.20 -6.63 19.90
C GLY A 997 -155.95 -7.49 20.12
N GLN A 998 -155.10 -7.63 19.09
CA GLN A 998 -153.80 -8.33 19.20
C GLN A 998 -152.64 -7.33 19.27
N THR A 999 -151.73 -7.53 20.22
CA THR A 999 -150.47 -6.77 20.38
C THR A 999 -149.28 -7.75 20.35
N PRO A 1000 -148.27 -7.55 19.49
CA PRO A 1000 -147.05 -8.35 19.53
C PRO A 1000 -146.14 -7.96 20.70
N VAL A 1001 -145.38 -8.92 21.21
CA VAL A 1001 -144.33 -8.74 22.22
C VAL A 1001 -143.04 -9.35 21.65
N THR A 1002 -141.99 -8.54 21.54
CA THR A 1002 -140.66 -9.01 21.12
C THR A 1002 -139.71 -8.98 22.31
N CYS A 1003 -138.93 -10.04 22.47
CA CYS A 1003 -137.94 -10.25 23.51
C CYS A 1003 -136.55 -10.46 22.90
N THR A 1004 -135.53 -9.80 23.45
CA THR A 1004 -134.15 -9.80 22.96
C THR A 1004 -133.17 -10.08 24.10
N ALA A 1005 -132.15 -10.90 23.84
CA ALA A 1005 -131.00 -11.09 24.71
C ALA A 1005 -129.71 -10.68 23.98
N THR A 1006 -128.72 -10.20 24.74
CA THR A 1006 -127.39 -9.82 24.24
C THR A 1006 -126.34 -10.43 25.16
N ASP A 1007 -125.27 -10.97 24.59
CA ASP A 1007 -124.12 -11.50 25.33
C ASP A 1007 -123.07 -10.39 25.50
N ASP A 1008 -122.70 -10.08 26.75
CA ASP A 1008 -121.73 -9.03 27.11
C ASP A 1008 -120.29 -9.30 26.62
N VAL A 1009 -119.93 -10.57 26.37
CA VAL A 1009 -118.61 -10.94 25.88
C VAL A 1009 -118.53 -10.81 24.36
N SER A 1010 -119.54 -11.30 23.64
CA SER A 1010 -119.57 -11.29 22.17
C SER A 1010 -120.28 -10.09 21.54
N HIS A 1011 -120.95 -9.24 22.33
CA HIS A 1011 -121.76 -8.09 21.88
C HIS A 1011 -122.80 -8.44 20.81
N THR A 1012 -123.20 -9.71 20.71
CA THR A 1012 -124.10 -10.20 19.67
C THR A 1012 -125.49 -10.44 20.26
N SER A 1013 -126.54 -9.95 19.58
CA SER A 1013 -127.92 -10.04 20.06
C SER A 1013 -128.76 -11.03 19.26
N THR A 1014 -129.68 -11.71 19.95
CA THR A 1014 -130.69 -12.60 19.35
C THR A 1014 -132.06 -12.32 19.96
N SER A 1015 -133.13 -12.51 19.19
CA SER A 1015 -134.49 -12.12 19.59
C SER A 1015 -135.56 -13.08 19.08
N SER A 1016 -136.72 -13.06 19.73
CA SER A 1016 -137.91 -13.83 19.37
C SER A 1016 -139.19 -13.12 19.81
N THR A 1017 -140.34 -13.49 19.24
CA THR A 1017 -141.60 -12.73 19.31
C THR A 1017 -142.81 -13.65 19.46
N PHE A 1018 -143.78 -13.21 20.27
CA PHE A 1018 -145.13 -13.81 20.39
C PHE A 1018 -146.20 -12.70 20.46
N LYS A 1019 -147.47 -13.03 20.66
CA LYS A 1019 -148.57 -12.04 20.76
C LYS A 1019 -149.40 -12.19 22.03
N VAL A 1020 -150.06 -11.09 22.41
CA VAL A 1020 -151.10 -11.03 23.44
C VAL A 1020 -152.40 -10.53 22.80
N ALA A 1021 -153.50 -11.27 22.97
CA ALA A 1021 -154.81 -10.93 22.45
C ALA A 1021 -155.80 -10.62 23.59
N VAL A 1022 -156.48 -9.48 23.57
CA VAL A 1022 -157.46 -9.09 24.62
C VAL A 1022 -158.87 -8.91 24.04
N GLN A 1023 -159.87 -9.46 24.74
CA GLN A 1023 -161.30 -9.46 24.36
C GLN A 1023 -162.20 -9.00 25.53
N GLU A 1024 -163.47 -8.68 25.31
CA GLU A 1024 -164.42 -8.29 26.38
C GLU A 1024 -165.16 -9.49 27.00
N MET A 1025 -165.52 -9.39 28.29
CA MET A 1025 -166.29 -10.43 29.02
C MET A 1025 -167.81 -10.17 29.04
N PRO A 1026 -168.65 -11.20 28.80
CA PRO A 1026 -170.07 -11.20 29.16
C PRO A 1026 -170.32 -11.18 30.69
N TYR A 1027 -171.52 -10.78 31.12
CA TYR A 1027 -171.93 -10.68 32.53
C TYR A 1027 -173.08 -11.64 32.88
N ASP A 1028 -172.86 -12.55 33.84
CA ASP A 1028 -173.58 -12.58 35.13
C ASP A 1028 -172.76 -13.38 36.19
N ARG A 1029 -173.28 -13.56 37.42
CA ARG A 1029 -172.52 -13.78 38.68
C ARG A 1029 -171.97 -15.20 38.97
N GLY A 1030 -170.81 -15.24 39.65
CA GLY A 1030 -170.82 -15.64 41.08
C GLY A 1030 -169.77 -16.64 41.65
N SER A 1031 -168.74 -16.14 42.37
CA SER A 1031 -167.96 -16.81 43.47
C SER A 1031 -167.15 -18.10 43.16
N ALA A 1032 -166.25 -18.70 43.98
CA ALA A 1032 -165.25 -18.29 45.03
C ALA A 1032 -164.52 -19.60 45.55
N ALA A 1033 -163.38 -19.66 46.28
CA ALA A 1033 -162.16 -18.84 46.45
C ALA A 1033 -161.12 -19.62 47.34
N ALA A 1034 -159.89 -19.06 47.56
CA ALA A 1034 -158.81 -19.52 48.48
C ALA A 1034 -157.98 -20.79 48.10
N GLY A 1035 -156.72 -21.00 48.56
CA GLY A 1035 -155.75 -20.09 49.24
C GLY A 1035 -154.57 -20.77 50.00
N GLY A 1036 -153.39 -20.11 50.08
CA GLY A 1036 -152.21 -20.44 50.96
C GLY A 1036 -151.20 -21.50 50.46
N GLY A 1037 -149.90 -21.57 50.89
CA GLY A 1037 -149.02 -20.67 51.68
C GLY A 1037 -147.73 -21.34 52.27
N GLY A 1038 -146.61 -20.58 52.47
CA GLY A 1038 -145.35 -20.98 53.19
C GLY A 1038 -144.07 -21.21 52.31
N ALA A 1039 -142.90 -20.56 52.51
CA ALA A 1039 -141.80 -20.74 53.52
C ALA A 1039 -140.65 -21.70 53.01
N SER A 1040 -139.34 -21.71 53.37
CA SER A 1040 -138.33 -20.90 54.15
C SER A 1040 -136.94 -21.64 54.08
N SER A 1041 -135.68 -21.18 54.33
CA SER A 1041 -134.96 -19.89 54.60
C SER A 1041 -133.40 -20.13 54.73
N SER A 1042 -132.58 -19.09 55.04
CA SER A 1042 -131.20 -19.10 55.68
C SER A 1042 -129.95 -19.69 54.94
N SER A 1043 -128.65 -19.32 55.18
CA SER A 1043 -127.96 -18.15 55.82
C SER A 1043 -126.39 -18.22 55.79
N GLY A 1044 -125.65 -17.08 55.83
CA GLY A 1044 -124.19 -16.95 56.22
C GLY A 1044 -123.25 -16.41 55.10
N SER A 1045 -122.51 -15.27 55.20
CA SER A 1045 -121.41 -14.79 56.09
C SER A 1045 -119.97 -15.15 55.60
N SER A 1046 -118.91 -14.31 55.63
CA SER A 1046 -118.73 -12.89 56.04
C SER A 1046 -117.32 -12.30 55.71
N TYR A 1047 -117.16 -10.96 55.72
CA TYR A 1047 -115.91 -10.12 55.66
C TYR A 1047 -115.06 -10.08 54.36
N GLY A 1048 -114.43 -8.96 53.94
CA GLY A 1048 -114.62 -7.55 54.35
C GLY A 1048 -113.48 -6.56 53.96
N SER A 1049 -113.82 -5.29 53.65
CA SER A 1049 -112.97 -4.06 53.56
C SER A 1049 -111.85 -3.98 52.49
N SER A 1050 -111.34 -2.82 52.03
CA SER A 1050 -111.86 -1.43 51.86
C SER A 1050 -110.86 -0.59 51.02
N SER A 1051 -111.27 0.54 50.41
CA SER A 1051 -110.45 1.31 49.45
C SER A 1051 -110.00 2.72 49.93
N SER A 1052 -109.12 3.35 49.13
CA SER A 1052 -108.78 4.80 49.09
C SER A 1052 -107.75 5.33 50.13
N GLY A 1053 -106.59 5.82 49.65
CA GLY A 1053 -105.48 6.36 50.46
C GLY A 1053 -105.24 7.88 50.33
N CYS A 1054 -104.11 8.40 50.84
CA CYS A 1054 -103.73 9.83 50.72
C CYS A 1054 -102.24 10.20 50.95
N SER A 1055 -101.84 11.29 50.28
CA SER A 1055 -100.86 12.35 50.67
C SER A 1055 -99.32 12.14 50.76
N MET A 1056 -98.61 13.06 50.06
CA MET A 1056 -97.41 13.87 50.43
C MET A 1056 -96.19 13.32 51.22
N GLY A 1057 -94.98 13.54 50.66
CA GLY A 1057 -94.10 14.61 51.20
C GLY A 1057 -92.67 14.33 51.74
N LYS A 1058 -91.64 14.71 50.96
CA LYS A 1058 -90.30 15.26 51.36
C LYS A 1058 -89.27 14.46 52.21
N SER A 1059 -88.15 14.12 51.54
CA SER A 1059 -86.77 14.61 51.80
C SER A 1059 -85.85 14.03 52.92
N THR A 1060 -84.52 14.21 52.70
CA THR A 1060 -83.34 14.02 53.62
C THR A 1060 -82.96 12.59 54.05
N SER A 1061 -81.70 12.22 54.39
CA SER A 1061 -80.33 12.68 54.01
C SER A 1061 -79.23 11.80 54.67
N GLY A 1062 -78.04 11.65 54.07
CA GLY A 1062 -76.81 11.09 54.69
C GLY A 1062 -76.14 9.98 53.86
N THR A 1063 -74.81 9.86 53.63
CA THR A 1063 -73.57 9.92 54.47
C THR A 1063 -73.33 8.64 55.29
N ASP A 1064 -72.16 7.95 55.28
CA ASP A 1064 -70.91 8.16 54.51
C ASP A 1064 -69.93 6.94 54.58
N LEU A 1065 -68.80 7.02 53.83
CA LEU A 1065 -67.48 6.36 54.02
C LEU A 1065 -67.30 4.80 54.01
N LEU A 1066 -66.63 4.29 52.95
CA LEU A 1066 -65.26 3.69 52.87
C LEU A 1066 -64.72 2.71 53.98
N PRO A 1067 -63.69 1.83 53.74
CA PRO A 1067 -62.62 1.93 52.72
C PRO A 1067 -62.04 0.64 52.04
N LEU A 1068 -61.21 0.87 50.98
CA LEU A 1068 -60.01 0.11 50.50
C LEU A 1068 -60.07 -1.41 50.19
N GLY A 1069 -59.38 -1.93 49.17
CA GLY A 1069 -58.54 -1.34 48.11
C GLY A 1069 -58.18 -2.40 47.04
N GLY A 1070 -57.99 -2.05 45.76
CA GLY A 1070 -56.68 -1.80 45.12
C GLY A 1070 -56.39 -2.88 44.06
N VAL A 1071 -55.69 -2.68 42.93
CA VAL A 1071 -54.83 -1.58 42.43
C VAL A 1071 -54.98 -1.43 40.89
N LEU A 1072 -54.73 -0.21 40.38
CA LEU A 1072 -54.49 0.32 38.99
C LEU A 1072 -54.50 -0.64 37.77
N GLY A 1073 -54.79 -0.21 36.53
CA GLY A 1073 -54.91 1.11 35.87
C GLY A 1073 -54.67 0.94 34.35
N VAL A 1074 -54.69 1.91 33.42
CA VAL A 1074 -54.84 3.39 33.39
C VAL A 1074 -55.57 3.77 32.07
N ALA A 1075 -56.16 4.97 31.97
CA ALA A 1075 -57.09 5.36 30.90
C ALA A 1075 -56.49 6.08 29.67
N LEU A 1076 -57.26 6.07 28.56
CA LEU A 1076 -57.28 7.12 27.53
C LEU A 1076 -58.43 8.12 27.82
N ALA A 1077 -58.56 9.31 27.21
CA ALA A 1077 -57.61 10.32 26.73
C ALA A 1077 -58.41 11.48 26.08
N LEU A 1078 -57.86 12.71 26.10
CA LEU A 1078 -58.09 13.88 25.19
C LEU A 1078 -58.61 15.18 25.83
N SER A 1079 -57.76 16.23 25.83
CA SER A 1079 -58.16 17.59 25.39
C SER A 1079 -56.97 18.57 25.20
N ARG A 1080 -56.66 18.88 23.93
CA ARG A 1080 -56.29 20.21 23.38
C ARG A 1080 -55.00 20.99 23.84
N ARG A 1081 -54.14 21.21 22.83
CA ARG A 1081 -53.75 22.52 22.18
C ARG A 1081 -52.35 23.15 22.42
N ARG A 1082 -51.89 23.79 21.31
CA ARG A 1082 -50.73 24.72 21.08
C ARG A 1082 -49.34 24.03 21.07
N ARG A 1083 -48.50 24.14 20.01
CA ARG A 1083 -47.97 25.24 19.15
C ARG A 1083 -46.67 25.86 19.72
N GLN A 1084 -45.52 25.55 19.10
CA GLN A 1084 -44.75 26.49 18.24
C GLN A 1084 -43.54 25.83 17.55
N ASN A 1085 -43.20 26.38 16.36
CA ASN A 1085 -41.90 26.57 15.66
C ASN A 1085 -40.74 25.54 15.81
N GLY A 1086 -39.97 25.23 14.74
CA GLY A 1086 -40.03 25.75 13.36
C GLY A 1086 -39.03 25.15 12.35
N ARG A 1087 -39.08 25.69 11.12
CA ARG A 1087 -38.26 25.44 9.90
C ARG A 1087 -36.75 25.25 10.17
N ALA A 1088 -36.03 24.32 9.53
CA ALA A 1088 -35.71 24.12 8.10
C ALA A 1088 -34.68 25.13 7.53
N GLY A 1089 -33.79 24.78 6.59
CA GLY A 1089 -33.55 23.50 5.89
C GLY A 1089 -32.78 23.71 4.56
N LYS A 1090 -32.77 22.67 3.71
CA LYS A 1090 -31.95 22.49 2.47
C LYS A 1090 -30.48 22.12 2.73
#